data_AF-A0A9E6BME2-F1
#
_entry.id   AF-A0A9E6BME2-F1
#
_cell.length_a   1.000
_cell.length_b   1.000
_cell.length_c   1.000
_cell.angle_alpha   90.00
_cell.angle_beta   90.00
_cell.angle_gamma   90.00
#
_symmetry.space_group_name_H-M   'P 1'
#
loop_
_entity.id
_entity.type
_entity.pdbx_description
1 polymer ?
#
loop_
_entity_poly.entity_id
_entity_poly.type
_entity_poly.pdbx_seq_one_letter_code
_entity_poly.pdbx_strand_id
1 'polypeptide(L)'
;VDNTTDATPQVTALVEGGSPLNVNSGAAGAPDILRYYGAPAGTYYLGVSDSGNVNYDVIDGGNGYVDPTGGTTTGFYRITIATDNALAPNDATNSSFAGATDLGTLGLAGQQIVGQAIDNGPAGLTQVINETAPGHRDVAYQIHLNAGSGGAGISIRAYNFQDVYGQDAQGNNLHNLITEEQKDLARQIFELYSYYLGIQFYETPASGITVVTGDLSVLGATSGPGGVLGLGGPGMVIMDAVDFQSGQDPYGGLWFRTALHEIGHAIGLGHDYELPAIMSDEFTTAPVYPGDHDILHGRMIHQLDSTDIDLYTFTLDEAGTVTAEVVAERLNGAGAQRLDALLTLYREDGSGNREIIARNDDYFGDDPFLSLALEAGTYYLAVTSTGNDQFDPQIDNSGWGGRTEGPYNLNLSFTPAVPASSIQDTTGRALDGDGDGQPGGVYEFDFQAGPTIFVDKTASAGGDGSLGSPYNQIDEALADAGSRIVIPTAGGAAIQDGQTFEIHHGTTKTVFEFDDDGFWTGDVQVAFTANDDQAALAAAIEAAIDNAGVAGLSADLIAGGTVVRVNGSTRLDLSGTPALLGAPNIVRIVGNPGPDGDWQTLNDNQPYLIGRNDAFNALEDGRTFNVPQGVTVMIDAGAILKAQDTVIDVGTSSGSLDRRGAALQVLGI
;
A
#
# COMPACT_ATOMS: atom_id res chain seq x y z
N VAL A 1 -1.50 26.01 -4.74
CA VAL A 1 -0.99 26.43 -3.42
C VAL A 1 -2.15 26.57 -2.49
N ASP A 2 -2.23 25.74 -1.46
CA ASP A 2 -3.31 25.78 -0.45
C ASP A 2 -2.84 26.55 0.79
N ASN A 3 -3.71 27.37 1.38
CA ASN A 3 -3.41 28.21 2.54
C ASN A 3 -4.58 28.17 3.55
N THR A 4 -4.27 27.82 4.80
CA THR A 4 -5.24 27.64 5.88
C THR A 4 -5.41 28.87 6.77
N THR A 5 -4.72 29.98 6.49
CA THR A 5 -4.84 31.26 7.25
C THR A 5 -4.98 32.48 6.34
N ASP A 6 -5.32 33.65 6.91
CA ASP A 6 -5.71 34.94 6.27
C ASP A 6 -4.65 35.62 5.35
N ALA A 7 -3.98 34.85 4.48
CA ALA A 7 -2.93 35.31 3.58
C ALA A 7 -3.25 35.02 2.10
N THR A 8 -2.83 35.92 1.21
CA THR A 8 -2.99 35.81 -0.25
C THR A 8 -1.63 35.52 -0.90
N PRO A 9 -1.23 34.24 -1.05
CA PRO A 9 0.05 33.92 -1.69
C PRO A 9 0.04 34.32 -3.18
N GLN A 10 1.16 34.84 -3.67
CA GLN A 10 1.40 35.07 -5.09
C GLN A 10 2.36 34.01 -5.62
N VAL A 11 1.97 33.34 -6.71
CA VAL A 11 2.77 32.31 -7.37
C VAL A 11 3.30 32.85 -8.69
N THR A 12 4.62 32.75 -8.89
CA THR A 12 5.29 33.16 -10.14
C THR A 12 6.06 31.97 -10.70
N ALA A 13 5.89 31.66 -11.99
CA ALA A 13 6.71 30.65 -12.67
C ALA A 13 7.52 31.27 -13.81
N LEU A 14 8.75 30.78 -14.01
CA LEU A 14 9.63 31.23 -15.08
C LEU A 14 10.35 30.05 -15.73
N VAL A 15 10.46 30.11 -17.05
CA VAL A 15 11.24 29.15 -17.85
C VAL A 15 12.64 29.72 -18.00
N GLU A 16 13.68 28.90 -17.80
CA GLU A 16 15.06 29.33 -18.00
C GLU A 16 15.26 29.95 -19.40
N GLY A 17 15.66 31.23 -19.47
CA GLY A 17 15.81 31.99 -20.72
C GLY A 17 14.52 32.57 -21.34
N GLY A 18 13.38 32.50 -20.65
CA GLY A 18 12.07 33.02 -21.08
C GLY A 18 11.61 34.31 -20.38
N SER A 19 10.42 34.81 -20.76
CA SER A 19 9.72 35.89 -20.02
C SER A 19 8.82 35.29 -18.92
N PRO A 20 8.58 36.01 -17.80
CA PRO A 20 7.75 35.51 -16.69
C PRO A 20 6.36 35.05 -17.15
N LEU A 21 5.95 33.85 -16.71
CA LEU A 21 4.61 33.32 -16.93
C LEU A 21 3.72 33.73 -15.77
N ASN A 22 2.80 34.66 -16.05
CA ASN A 22 1.62 35.09 -15.27
C ASN A 22 1.71 35.01 -13.72
N VAL A 23 1.58 36.17 -13.08
CA VAL A 23 1.26 36.28 -11.64
C VAL A 23 -0.24 36.02 -11.46
N ASN A 24 -0.61 35.03 -10.65
CA ASN A 24 -1.98 34.95 -10.13
C ASN A 24 -2.03 35.51 -8.70
N SER A 25 -3.10 36.25 -8.43
CA SER A 25 -3.41 36.79 -7.10
C SER A 25 -4.82 36.30 -6.75
N GLY A 26 -4.91 35.06 -6.26
CA GLY A 26 -6.17 34.52 -5.74
C GLY A 26 -6.72 35.36 -4.58
N ALA A 27 -8.05 35.32 -4.38
CA ALA A 27 -8.67 35.91 -3.19
C ALA A 27 -8.27 35.14 -1.92
N ALA A 28 -8.30 35.81 -0.75
CA ALA A 28 -7.92 35.22 0.53
C ALA A 28 -8.66 33.89 0.79
N GLY A 29 -7.90 32.84 1.13
CA GLY A 29 -8.43 31.51 1.46
C GLY A 29 -8.78 30.61 0.27
N ALA A 30 -8.48 30.98 -0.98
CA ALA A 30 -8.67 30.10 -2.14
C ALA A 30 -7.33 29.50 -2.63
N PRO A 31 -7.28 28.21 -3.03
CA PRO A 31 -6.08 27.61 -3.55
C PRO A 31 -5.67 28.26 -4.89
N ASP A 32 -4.43 28.72 -4.98
CA ASP A 32 -3.91 29.31 -6.22
C ASP A 32 -3.41 28.22 -7.17
N ILE A 33 -3.91 28.20 -8.42
CA ILE A 33 -3.60 27.18 -9.43
C ILE A 33 -3.03 27.87 -10.67
N LEU A 34 -1.75 27.62 -10.95
CA LEU A 34 -1.10 28.01 -12.20
C LEU A 34 -1.09 26.82 -13.16
N ARG A 35 -1.70 26.98 -14.35
CA ARG A 35 -1.65 25.98 -15.43
C ARG A 35 -0.87 26.53 -16.61
N TYR A 36 0.10 25.76 -17.09
CA TYR A 36 0.86 26.08 -18.30
C TYR A 36 0.65 24.97 -19.34
N TYR A 37 0.16 25.35 -20.51
CA TYR A 37 -0.12 24.42 -21.60
C TYR A 37 0.98 24.51 -22.66
N GLY A 38 1.47 23.36 -23.14
CA GLY A 38 2.48 23.32 -24.21
C GLY A 38 3.90 23.66 -23.74
N ALA A 39 4.24 23.23 -22.52
CA ALA A 39 5.53 23.47 -21.91
C ALA A 39 6.67 22.76 -22.69
N PRO A 40 7.68 23.48 -23.24
CA PRO A 40 8.84 22.83 -23.86
C PRO A 40 9.69 22.08 -22.82
N ALA A 41 10.46 21.08 -23.23
CA ALA A 41 11.39 20.41 -22.33
C ALA A 41 12.44 21.42 -21.80
N GLY A 42 12.70 21.39 -20.48
CA GLY A 42 13.67 22.29 -19.83
C GLY A 42 13.44 22.42 -18.33
N THR A 43 14.27 23.22 -17.69
CA THR A 43 14.19 23.53 -16.25
C THR A 43 13.16 24.63 -15.99
N TYR A 44 12.29 24.40 -15.01
CA TYR A 44 11.26 25.35 -14.58
C TYR A 44 11.53 25.80 -13.15
N TYR A 45 11.50 27.11 -12.94
CA TYR A 45 11.64 27.71 -11.62
C TYR A 45 10.27 28.21 -11.16
N LEU A 46 9.88 27.79 -9.95
CA LEU A 46 8.61 28.17 -9.33
C LEU A 46 8.88 28.92 -8.02
N GLY A 47 8.32 30.11 -7.92
CA GLY A 47 8.43 30.99 -6.76
C GLY A 47 7.09 31.15 -6.06
N VAL A 48 7.10 31.06 -4.74
CA VAL A 48 5.99 31.49 -3.89
C VAL A 48 6.42 32.72 -3.12
N SER A 49 5.61 33.77 -3.20
CA SER A 49 5.82 35.04 -2.52
C SER A 49 4.55 35.46 -1.78
N ASP A 50 4.71 36.35 -0.80
CA ASP A 50 3.59 36.91 -0.05
C ASP A 50 2.76 37.91 -0.89
N SER A 51 1.62 38.34 -0.33
CA SER A 51 0.81 39.39 -0.93
C SER A 51 1.50 40.74 -0.87
N GLY A 52 1.73 41.33 -2.05
CA GLY A 52 2.41 42.63 -2.21
C GLY A 52 3.83 42.52 -2.74
N ASN A 53 4.48 41.36 -2.64
CA ASN A 53 5.79 41.09 -3.22
C ASN A 53 5.74 40.75 -4.72
N VAL A 54 5.14 41.65 -5.51
CA VAL A 54 4.88 41.48 -6.96
C VAL A 54 6.14 41.48 -7.85
N ASN A 55 7.32 41.75 -7.29
CA ASN A 55 8.59 41.86 -7.99
C ASN A 55 9.59 40.75 -7.59
N TYR A 56 9.10 39.62 -7.06
CA TYR A 56 9.94 38.48 -6.71
C TYR A 56 10.60 37.87 -7.96
N ASP A 57 11.94 37.89 -8.00
CA ASP A 57 12.73 37.20 -9.01
C ASP A 57 13.01 35.77 -8.55
N VAL A 58 12.46 34.80 -9.28
CA VAL A 58 12.56 33.37 -8.98
C VAL A 58 13.94 32.77 -9.30
N ILE A 59 14.77 33.44 -10.12
CA ILE A 59 16.07 32.92 -10.55
C ILE A 59 17.18 33.31 -9.56
N ASP A 60 17.29 34.59 -9.23
CA ASP A 60 18.40 35.10 -8.41
C ASP A 60 18.02 35.31 -6.93
N GLY A 61 16.74 35.10 -6.56
CA GLY A 61 16.21 35.30 -5.21
C GLY A 61 16.30 36.75 -4.69
N GLY A 62 16.74 37.68 -5.54
CA GLY A 62 17.01 39.07 -5.19
C GLY A 62 15.84 39.98 -5.50
N ASN A 63 15.44 40.80 -4.54
CA ASN A 63 14.58 41.94 -4.79
C ASN A 63 15.41 43.05 -5.46
N GLY A 64 15.53 43.04 -6.79
CA GLY A 64 16.09 44.15 -7.56
C GLY A 64 15.39 45.51 -7.33
N TYR A 65 14.29 45.51 -6.56
CA TYR A 65 13.62 46.68 -6.04
C TYR A 65 13.18 46.43 -4.59
N VAL A 66 13.72 47.20 -3.64
CA VAL A 66 13.21 47.22 -2.26
C VAL A 66 11.87 47.96 -2.31
N ASP A 67 10.76 47.22 -2.41
CA ASP A 67 9.46 47.85 -2.23
C ASP A 67 9.35 48.30 -0.75
N PRO A 68 9.19 49.61 -0.45
CA PRO A 68 9.16 50.10 0.92
C PRO A 68 7.96 49.59 1.74
N THR A 69 6.97 48.97 1.08
CA THR A 69 5.77 48.43 1.71
C THR A 69 5.94 47.01 2.24
N GLY A 70 6.95 46.26 1.80
CA GLY A 70 7.22 44.90 2.28
C GLY A 70 6.06 43.93 2.05
N GLY A 71 6.35 42.64 2.16
CA GLY A 71 5.30 41.64 2.10
C GLY A 71 4.27 41.81 3.22
N THR A 72 2.99 41.74 2.90
CA THR A 72 1.91 42.05 3.85
C THR A 72 1.42 40.84 4.64
N THR A 73 1.91 39.64 4.32
CA THR A 73 1.40 38.37 4.86
C THR A 73 2.50 37.35 5.09
N THR A 74 2.36 36.52 6.12
CA THR A 74 3.18 35.32 6.38
C THR A 74 2.28 34.11 6.55
N GLY A 75 2.67 32.94 6.06
CA GLY A 75 1.87 31.73 6.21
C GLY A 75 2.58 30.48 5.71
N PHE A 76 2.08 29.32 6.13
CA PHE A 76 2.50 28.03 5.57
C PHE A 76 1.85 27.84 4.20
N TYR A 77 2.55 27.17 3.30
CA TYR A 77 2.02 26.86 1.97
C TYR A 77 2.34 25.42 1.60
N ARG A 78 1.47 24.82 0.79
CA ARG A 78 1.73 23.56 0.10
C ARG A 78 1.76 23.81 -1.40
N ILE A 79 2.85 23.44 -2.06
CA ILE A 79 2.92 23.40 -3.53
C ILE A 79 2.64 21.97 -3.99
N THR A 80 1.77 21.83 -4.97
CA THR A 80 1.62 20.59 -5.74
C THR A 80 1.93 20.93 -7.18
N ILE A 81 2.88 20.23 -7.77
CA ILE A 81 3.24 20.32 -9.18
C ILE A 81 2.78 19.01 -9.83
N ALA A 82 2.04 19.12 -10.92
CA ALA A 82 1.61 17.98 -11.71
C ALA A 82 1.85 18.30 -13.19
N THR A 83 2.25 17.28 -13.96
CA THR A 83 2.41 17.37 -15.40
C THR A 83 1.49 16.36 -16.06
N ASP A 84 0.71 16.79 -17.05
CA ASP A 84 -0.22 15.91 -17.77
C ASP A 84 0.47 15.09 -18.90
N ASN A 85 1.80 15.22 -19.05
CA ASN A 85 2.55 14.44 -20.03
C ASN A 85 3.00 13.11 -19.41
N ALA A 86 2.48 12.02 -19.95
CA ALA A 86 3.15 10.73 -19.85
C ALA A 86 4.50 10.83 -20.56
N LEU A 87 5.59 10.44 -19.90
CA LEU A 87 6.83 10.13 -20.60
C LEU A 87 6.50 9.04 -21.63
N ALA A 88 6.91 9.25 -22.88
CA ALA A 88 6.82 8.25 -23.94
C ALA A 88 8.26 7.81 -24.29
N PRO A 89 8.83 6.87 -23.51
CA PRO A 89 10.09 6.22 -23.83
C PRO A 89 10.16 5.80 -25.29
N ASN A 90 11.34 5.90 -25.89
CA ASN A 90 11.58 5.30 -27.20
C ASN A 90 12.03 3.85 -27.00
N ASP A 91 11.03 2.98 -26.95
CA ASP A 91 11.10 1.52 -26.88
C ASP A 91 12.14 0.87 -27.81
N ALA A 92 12.38 1.46 -28.98
CA ALA A 92 13.36 0.90 -29.92
C ALA A 92 14.84 1.10 -29.52
N THR A 93 15.13 1.92 -28.49
CA THR A 93 16.50 2.37 -28.18
C THR A 93 16.87 2.32 -26.70
N ASN A 94 15.92 2.03 -25.81
CA ASN A 94 16.11 2.07 -24.35
C ASN A 94 16.60 0.74 -23.75
N SER A 95 17.23 -0.14 -24.53
CA SER A 95 17.66 -1.47 -24.07
C SER A 95 19.10 -1.55 -23.51
N SER A 96 19.78 -0.41 -23.34
CA SER A 96 21.12 -0.34 -22.75
C SER A 96 21.32 0.88 -21.87
N PHE A 97 22.38 0.89 -21.06
CA PHE A 97 22.72 2.05 -20.23
C PHE A 97 22.94 3.34 -21.04
N ALA A 98 23.42 3.22 -22.28
CA ALA A 98 23.65 4.38 -23.14
C ALA A 98 22.33 4.92 -23.74
N GLY A 99 21.35 4.05 -23.93
CA GLY A 99 20.04 4.36 -24.49
C GLY A 99 18.94 4.55 -23.45
N ALA A 100 19.23 4.35 -22.16
CA ALA A 100 18.26 4.37 -21.08
C ALA A 100 17.40 5.65 -21.09
N THR A 101 16.10 5.49 -20.88
CA THR A 101 15.17 6.61 -20.78
C THR A 101 15.44 7.39 -19.51
N ASP A 102 15.89 8.64 -19.66
CA ASP A 102 16.21 9.54 -18.55
C ASP A 102 14.93 10.10 -17.90
N LEU A 103 14.74 9.75 -16.63
CA LEU A 103 13.64 10.21 -15.78
C LEU A 103 14.01 11.47 -14.97
N GLY A 104 15.28 11.91 -15.04
CA GLY A 104 15.84 13.01 -14.25
C GLY A 104 15.98 12.67 -12.76
N THR A 105 15.92 13.70 -11.92
CA THR A 105 15.96 13.52 -10.46
C THR A 105 14.60 13.03 -9.95
N LEU A 106 14.61 11.90 -9.25
CA LEU A 106 13.41 11.35 -8.60
C LEU A 106 13.20 12.03 -7.25
N GLY A 107 12.17 12.87 -7.16
CA GLY A 107 11.75 13.57 -5.93
C GLY A 107 10.43 13.03 -5.35
N LEU A 108 9.89 13.74 -4.36
CA LEU A 108 8.62 13.40 -3.68
C LEU A 108 7.40 13.21 -4.60
N ALA A 109 7.41 13.81 -5.79
CA ALA A 109 6.35 13.65 -6.77
C ALA A 109 6.32 12.24 -7.40
N GLY A 110 7.43 11.50 -7.30
CA GLY A 110 7.61 10.22 -8.00
C GLY A 110 7.65 10.39 -9.52
N GLN A 111 7.58 9.26 -10.22
CA GLN A 111 7.43 9.19 -11.67
C GLN A 111 6.40 8.12 -12.01
N GLN A 112 5.56 8.39 -13.01
CA GLN A 112 4.64 7.41 -13.54
C GLN A 112 4.82 7.29 -15.06
N ILE A 113 5.23 6.11 -15.51
CA ILE A 113 5.36 5.77 -16.92
C ILE A 113 4.20 4.85 -17.27
N VAL A 114 3.43 5.22 -18.30
CA VAL A 114 2.20 4.51 -18.66
C VAL A 114 2.22 4.06 -20.12
N GLY A 115 1.56 2.93 -20.39
CA GLY A 115 1.35 2.44 -21.75
C GLY A 115 2.63 2.00 -22.44
N GLN A 116 3.59 1.47 -21.67
CA GLN A 116 4.76 0.78 -22.22
C GLN A 116 4.41 -0.67 -22.49
N ALA A 117 5.25 -1.40 -23.20
CA ALA A 117 5.07 -2.81 -23.44
C ALA A 117 6.44 -3.48 -23.52
N ILE A 118 6.53 -4.71 -23.01
CA ILE A 118 7.64 -5.60 -23.34
C ILE A 118 7.17 -6.44 -24.52
N ASP A 119 7.80 -6.23 -25.67
CA ASP A 119 7.43 -6.87 -26.93
C ASP A 119 8.56 -7.79 -27.44
N ASN A 120 8.43 -8.29 -28.67
CA ASN A 120 9.55 -8.93 -29.34
C ASN A 120 10.52 -7.86 -29.86
N GLY A 121 11.68 -7.76 -29.21
CA GLY A 121 12.75 -6.86 -29.62
C GLY A 121 13.26 -7.12 -31.05
N PRO A 122 14.07 -6.20 -31.62
CA PRO A 122 14.57 -6.33 -32.99
C PRO A 122 15.48 -7.56 -33.15
N ALA A 123 14.91 -8.66 -33.65
CA ALA A 123 15.55 -9.89 -34.15
C ALA A 123 16.96 -10.18 -33.57
N GLY A 124 16.99 -10.62 -32.32
CA GLY A 124 18.16 -11.25 -31.69
C GLY A 124 18.46 -12.64 -32.26
N LEU A 125 19.60 -13.19 -31.86
CA LEU A 125 20.19 -14.46 -32.32
C LEU A 125 19.16 -15.59 -32.44
N THR A 126 18.78 -16.01 -33.64
CA THR A 126 17.91 -17.18 -33.82
C THR A 126 18.56 -18.43 -33.24
N GLN A 127 17.85 -19.15 -32.37
CA GLN A 127 18.34 -20.39 -31.80
C GLN A 127 18.56 -21.41 -32.93
N VAL A 128 19.81 -21.89 -33.10
CA VAL A 128 20.11 -22.96 -34.06
C VAL A 128 19.74 -24.29 -33.42
N ILE A 129 18.44 -24.53 -33.21
CA ILE A 129 17.94 -25.88 -32.94
C ILE A 129 17.30 -26.42 -34.21
N ASN A 130 17.67 -27.64 -34.59
CA ASN A 130 17.07 -28.35 -35.70
C ASN A 130 16.98 -29.85 -35.36
N GLU A 131 16.34 -30.63 -36.24
CA GLU A 131 16.16 -32.08 -36.10
C GLU A 131 17.49 -32.88 -36.09
N THR A 132 18.65 -32.21 -36.22
CA THR A 132 19.98 -32.82 -36.09
C THR A 132 20.60 -32.60 -34.71
N ALA A 133 19.83 -32.10 -33.73
CA ALA A 133 20.29 -31.91 -32.38
C ALA A 133 20.75 -33.24 -31.71
N PRO A 134 21.75 -33.20 -30.81
CA PRO A 134 22.28 -34.40 -30.18
C PRO A 134 21.18 -35.29 -29.56
N GLY A 135 21.23 -36.60 -29.83
CA GLY A 135 20.25 -37.59 -29.37
C GLY A 135 19.30 -38.08 -30.46
N HIS A 136 19.05 -37.29 -31.50
CA HIS A 136 18.21 -37.70 -32.63
C HIS A 136 18.84 -38.81 -33.47
N ARG A 137 18.00 -39.72 -33.99
CA ARG A 137 18.40 -40.69 -35.01
C ARG A 137 17.78 -40.25 -36.34
N ASP A 138 18.52 -40.41 -37.43
CA ASP A 138 17.98 -40.13 -38.77
C ASP A 138 17.06 -41.29 -39.19
N VAL A 139 15.74 -41.13 -38.99
CA VAL A 139 14.71 -42.14 -39.27
C VAL A 139 13.67 -41.59 -40.25
N ALA A 140 13.66 -42.13 -41.47
CA ALA A 140 12.90 -41.63 -42.62
C ALA A 140 11.35 -41.64 -42.52
N TYR A 141 10.77 -42.11 -41.40
CA TYR A 141 9.32 -42.24 -41.21
C TYR A 141 8.80 -41.50 -39.96
N GLN A 142 9.64 -40.75 -39.24
CA GLN A 142 9.22 -39.97 -38.07
C GLN A 142 9.17 -38.48 -38.37
N ILE A 143 8.20 -37.80 -37.78
CA ILE A 143 8.00 -36.35 -37.86
C ILE A 143 7.88 -35.86 -36.42
N HIS A 144 8.94 -35.24 -35.90
CA HIS A 144 9.01 -34.76 -34.52
C HIS A 144 8.34 -33.40 -34.32
N LEU A 145 8.10 -32.67 -35.42
CA LEU A 145 7.45 -31.36 -35.43
C LEU A 145 6.24 -31.41 -36.36
N ASN A 146 5.04 -31.29 -35.78
CA ASN A 146 3.79 -31.22 -36.54
C ASN A 146 3.43 -29.78 -36.95
N ALA A 147 4.21 -28.81 -36.50
CA ALA A 147 4.12 -27.39 -36.88
C ALA A 147 5.51 -26.84 -37.22
N GLY A 148 5.56 -25.87 -38.14
CA GLY A 148 6.79 -25.09 -38.36
C GLY A 148 7.05 -24.12 -37.21
N SER A 149 8.20 -23.44 -37.22
CA SER A 149 8.48 -22.32 -36.30
C SER A 149 7.28 -21.38 -36.25
N GLY A 150 6.81 -21.09 -35.05
CA GLY A 150 5.88 -19.99 -34.80
C GLY A 150 6.43 -18.70 -35.40
N GLY A 151 5.52 -17.78 -35.74
CA GLY A 151 5.92 -16.42 -36.12
C GLY A 151 6.66 -15.74 -34.97
N ALA A 152 7.31 -14.61 -35.26
CA ALA A 152 8.03 -13.81 -34.28
C ALA A 152 7.13 -13.46 -33.07
N GLY A 153 7.64 -13.65 -31.85
CA GLY A 153 6.98 -13.27 -30.58
C GLY A 153 6.39 -14.43 -29.79
N ILE A 154 5.78 -14.14 -28.65
CA ILE A 154 5.24 -15.16 -27.75
C ILE A 154 3.91 -15.68 -28.28
N SER A 155 3.80 -17.01 -28.41
CA SER A 155 2.56 -17.64 -28.88
C SER A 155 1.48 -17.59 -27.81
N ILE A 156 0.25 -17.22 -28.16
CA ILE A 156 -0.85 -17.16 -27.18
C ILE A 156 -1.96 -18.11 -27.59
N ARG A 157 -2.46 -18.91 -26.63
CA ARG A 157 -3.49 -19.93 -26.85
C ARG A 157 -4.55 -19.90 -25.75
N ALA A 158 -5.82 -19.86 -26.15
CA ALA A 158 -6.90 -20.09 -25.21
C ALA A 158 -7.07 -21.59 -24.94
N TYR A 159 -7.59 -21.95 -23.77
CA TYR A 159 -8.12 -23.29 -23.49
C TYR A 159 -9.44 -23.20 -22.69
N ASN A 160 -10.16 -24.31 -22.60
CA ASN A 160 -11.43 -24.40 -21.86
C ASN A 160 -11.80 -25.84 -21.48
N PHE A 161 -12.82 -25.97 -20.64
CA PHE A 161 -13.41 -27.24 -20.19
C PHE A 161 -14.91 -27.30 -20.49
N GLN A 162 -15.32 -27.00 -21.74
CA GLN A 162 -16.73 -27.02 -22.14
C GLN A 162 -17.43 -28.33 -21.74
N ASP A 163 -18.67 -28.20 -21.25
CA ASP A 163 -19.52 -29.33 -20.89
C ASP A 163 -19.89 -30.15 -22.13
N VAL A 164 -20.42 -29.52 -23.18
CA VAL A 164 -20.73 -30.22 -24.43
C VAL A 164 -19.56 -30.09 -25.40
N TYR A 165 -18.82 -31.17 -25.62
CA TYR A 165 -17.65 -31.18 -26.51
C TYR A 165 -17.94 -31.74 -27.91
N GLY A 166 -19.11 -32.33 -28.13
CA GLY A 166 -19.51 -32.86 -29.43
C GLY A 166 -20.83 -33.62 -29.40
N GLN A 167 -21.10 -34.36 -30.48
CA GLN A 167 -22.28 -35.20 -30.62
C GLN A 167 -21.90 -36.61 -31.07
N ASP A 168 -22.63 -37.61 -30.59
CA ASP A 168 -22.49 -38.99 -31.06
C ASP A 168 -23.07 -39.18 -32.49
N ALA A 169 -22.89 -40.38 -33.03
CA ALA A 169 -23.43 -40.74 -34.35
C ALA A 169 -24.97 -40.73 -34.43
N GLN A 170 -25.67 -40.63 -33.31
CA GLN A 170 -27.13 -40.51 -33.20
C GLN A 170 -27.59 -39.06 -32.99
N GLY A 171 -26.67 -38.10 -32.88
CA GLY A 171 -26.94 -36.68 -32.68
C GLY A 171 -27.18 -36.28 -31.22
N ASN A 172 -26.89 -37.15 -30.25
CA ASN A 172 -26.98 -36.79 -28.83
C ASN A 172 -25.73 -36.01 -28.41
N ASN A 173 -25.91 -35.00 -27.56
CA ASN A 173 -24.79 -34.26 -27.00
C ASN A 173 -23.97 -35.15 -26.08
N LEU A 174 -22.65 -35.10 -26.25
CA LEU A 174 -21.69 -35.74 -25.37
C LEU A 174 -21.22 -34.74 -24.31
N HIS A 175 -21.30 -35.16 -23.05
CA HIS A 175 -20.96 -34.34 -21.89
C HIS A 175 -19.58 -34.70 -21.35
N ASN A 176 -18.79 -33.68 -21.05
CA ASN A 176 -17.42 -33.79 -20.58
C ASN A 176 -17.41 -34.36 -19.16
N LEU A 177 -16.74 -35.51 -19.01
CA LEU A 177 -16.64 -36.23 -17.74
C LEU A 177 -15.39 -35.84 -16.95
N ILE A 178 -14.67 -34.79 -17.38
CA ILE A 178 -13.48 -34.30 -16.71
C ILE A 178 -13.80 -33.88 -15.27
N THR A 179 -13.00 -34.36 -14.32
CA THR A 179 -13.16 -34.05 -12.89
C THR A 179 -12.49 -32.72 -12.54
N GLU A 180 -12.80 -32.12 -11.39
CA GLU A 180 -12.10 -30.91 -10.93
C GLU A 180 -10.59 -31.16 -10.70
N GLU A 181 -10.22 -32.34 -10.18
CA GLU A 181 -8.81 -32.75 -10.03
C GLU A 181 -8.10 -32.80 -11.39
N GLN A 182 -8.75 -33.35 -12.42
CA GLN A 182 -8.22 -33.38 -13.78
C GLN A 182 -8.12 -31.98 -14.40
N LYS A 183 -9.06 -31.07 -14.11
CA LYS A 183 -8.95 -29.66 -14.54
C LYS A 183 -7.74 -28.98 -13.92
N ASP A 184 -7.49 -29.20 -12.64
CA ASP A 184 -6.31 -28.65 -11.95
C ASP A 184 -5.00 -29.21 -12.51
N LEU A 185 -4.96 -30.50 -12.83
CA LEU A 185 -3.81 -31.09 -13.52
C LEU A 185 -3.61 -30.52 -14.94
N ALA A 186 -4.68 -30.29 -15.69
CA ALA A 186 -4.59 -29.65 -17.01
C ALA A 186 -4.00 -28.24 -16.92
N ARG A 187 -4.42 -27.45 -15.92
CA ARG A 187 -3.85 -26.11 -15.66
C ARG A 187 -2.34 -26.20 -15.39
N GLN A 188 -1.91 -27.13 -14.53
CA GLN A 188 -0.49 -27.37 -14.26
C GLN A 188 0.28 -27.79 -15.52
N ILE A 189 -0.32 -28.56 -16.43
CA ILE A 189 0.32 -28.92 -17.71
C ILE A 189 0.52 -27.68 -18.59
N PHE A 190 -0.49 -26.82 -18.69
CA PHE A 190 -0.36 -25.56 -19.43
C PHE A 190 0.72 -24.66 -18.82
N GLU A 191 0.77 -24.55 -17.49
CA GLU A 191 1.83 -23.82 -16.78
C GLU A 191 3.23 -24.40 -17.05
N LEU A 192 3.39 -25.73 -17.03
CA LEU A 192 4.66 -26.40 -17.35
C LEU A 192 5.14 -26.07 -18.77
N TYR A 193 4.25 -26.10 -19.76
CA TYR A 193 4.64 -25.72 -21.12
C TYR A 193 5.00 -24.24 -21.22
N SER A 194 4.21 -23.34 -20.61
CA SER A 194 4.54 -21.91 -20.57
C SER A 194 5.86 -21.60 -19.86
N TYR A 195 6.21 -22.40 -18.85
CA TYR A 195 7.46 -22.22 -18.13
C TYR A 195 8.69 -22.53 -19.00
N TYR A 196 8.62 -23.52 -19.88
CA TYR A 196 9.79 -23.92 -20.68
C TYR A 196 9.86 -23.30 -22.07
N LEU A 197 8.71 -22.87 -22.62
CA LEU A 197 8.53 -22.47 -24.01
C LEU A 197 8.00 -21.03 -24.11
N GLY A 198 8.16 -20.39 -25.28
CA GLY A 198 7.58 -19.07 -25.54
C GLY A 198 6.13 -19.17 -25.97
N ILE A 199 5.29 -19.73 -25.09
CA ILE A 199 3.86 -19.87 -25.28
C ILE A 199 3.13 -19.52 -23.98
N GLN A 200 1.98 -18.88 -24.09
CA GLN A 200 1.10 -18.58 -22.97
C GLN A 200 -0.28 -19.15 -23.18
N PHE A 201 -0.88 -19.57 -22.07
CA PHE A 201 -2.23 -20.09 -22.04
C PHE A 201 -3.14 -19.24 -21.16
N TYR A 202 -4.38 -19.09 -21.57
CA TYR A 202 -5.41 -18.46 -20.74
C TYR A 202 -6.73 -19.21 -20.84
N GLU A 203 -7.38 -19.42 -19.69
CA GLU A 203 -8.65 -20.12 -19.62
C GLU A 203 -9.78 -19.23 -20.16
N THR A 204 -10.68 -19.82 -20.93
CA THR A 204 -11.88 -19.15 -21.42
C THR A 204 -13.10 -20.03 -21.19
N PRO A 205 -14.33 -19.49 -21.26
CA PRO A 205 -15.53 -20.30 -21.15
C PRO A 205 -15.70 -21.32 -22.29
N ALA A 206 -15.22 -21.02 -23.51
CA ALA A 206 -15.52 -21.84 -24.70
C ALA A 206 -14.58 -21.69 -25.90
N SER A 207 -13.45 -20.99 -25.78
CA SER A 207 -12.53 -20.74 -26.90
C SER A 207 -11.23 -21.51 -26.75
N GLY A 208 -10.60 -21.85 -27.88
CA GLY A 208 -9.31 -22.52 -27.92
C GLY A 208 -9.37 -24.02 -27.65
N ILE A 209 -8.32 -24.56 -27.04
CA ILE A 209 -8.16 -26.00 -26.81
C ILE A 209 -9.19 -26.48 -25.79
N THR A 210 -10.09 -27.36 -26.19
CA THR A 210 -11.05 -27.97 -25.27
C THR A 210 -10.45 -29.24 -24.67
N VAL A 211 -10.27 -29.29 -23.36
CA VAL A 211 -9.72 -30.46 -22.65
C VAL A 211 -10.88 -31.32 -22.13
N VAL A 212 -10.90 -32.58 -22.52
CA VAL A 212 -12.04 -33.49 -22.37
C VAL A 212 -11.61 -34.81 -21.76
N THR A 213 -12.39 -35.33 -20.81
CA THR A 213 -12.42 -36.76 -20.52
C THR A 213 -13.75 -37.29 -21.06
N GLY A 214 -13.73 -38.16 -22.08
CA GLY A 214 -14.93 -38.46 -22.87
C GLY A 214 -14.81 -39.63 -23.84
N ASP A 215 -15.82 -39.78 -24.69
CA ASP A 215 -15.90 -40.80 -25.74
C ASP A 215 -15.10 -40.34 -26.97
N LEU A 216 -14.13 -41.15 -27.38
CA LEU A 216 -13.22 -40.86 -28.49
C LEU A 216 -13.91 -40.89 -29.88
N SER A 217 -15.13 -41.41 -29.97
CA SER A 217 -15.87 -41.52 -31.23
C SER A 217 -16.15 -40.18 -31.89
N VAL A 218 -16.16 -39.08 -31.12
CA VAL A 218 -16.26 -37.71 -31.66
C VAL A 218 -15.11 -37.37 -32.61
N LEU A 219 -13.95 -38.01 -32.45
CA LEU A 219 -12.78 -37.90 -33.31
C LEU A 219 -12.58 -39.14 -34.21
N GLY A 220 -13.56 -40.04 -34.27
CA GLY A 220 -13.53 -41.22 -35.14
C GLY A 220 -12.71 -42.41 -34.59
N ALA A 221 -12.32 -42.38 -33.32
CA ALA A 221 -11.68 -43.50 -32.63
C ALA A 221 -12.68 -44.28 -31.76
N THR A 222 -12.27 -45.44 -31.28
CA THR A 222 -13.11 -46.31 -30.45
C THR A 222 -12.65 -46.27 -29.01
N SER A 223 -13.51 -45.81 -28.10
CA SER A 223 -13.30 -45.93 -26.65
C SER A 223 -13.40 -47.38 -26.18
N GLY A 224 -12.51 -47.82 -25.30
CA GLY A 224 -12.53 -49.17 -24.77
C GLY A 224 -11.30 -49.52 -23.92
N PRO A 225 -11.42 -50.46 -22.96
CA PRO A 225 -10.38 -50.69 -21.96
C PRO A 225 -9.03 -51.09 -22.56
N GLY A 226 -7.97 -50.37 -22.21
CA GLY A 226 -6.60 -50.64 -22.67
C GLY A 226 -6.37 -50.35 -24.16
N GLY A 227 -7.22 -49.50 -24.75
CA GLY A 227 -7.12 -49.05 -26.14
C GLY A 227 -6.29 -47.78 -26.30
N VAL A 228 -6.76 -46.89 -27.18
CA VAL A 228 -6.19 -45.54 -27.32
C VAL A 228 -6.55 -44.74 -26.07
N LEU A 229 -5.54 -44.26 -25.34
CA LEU A 229 -5.76 -43.54 -24.09
C LEU A 229 -6.18 -42.08 -24.32
N GLY A 230 -5.72 -41.45 -25.40
CA GLY A 230 -6.04 -40.07 -25.71
C GLY A 230 -5.85 -39.72 -27.18
N LEU A 231 -6.37 -38.56 -27.56
CA LEU A 231 -6.18 -37.94 -28.88
C LEU A 231 -6.07 -36.42 -28.74
N GLY A 232 -5.04 -35.85 -29.34
CA GLY A 232 -4.73 -34.43 -29.32
C GLY A 232 -4.78 -33.80 -30.70
N GLY A 233 -5.39 -32.62 -30.77
CA GLY A 233 -5.41 -31.77 -31.95
C GLY A 233 -5.52 -30.29 -31.59
N PRO A 234 -5.35 -29.38 -32.57
CA PRO A 234 -5.22 -27.94 -32.31
C PRO A 234 -6.43 -27.28 -31.66
N GLY A 235 -7.60 -27.93 -31.64
CA GLY A 235 -8.82 -27.41 -31.01
C GLY A 235 -9.38 -28.26 -29.85
N MET A 236 -8.90 -29.50 -29.67
CA MET A 236 -9.42 -30.40 -28.66
C MET A 236 -8.38 -31.46 -28.29
N VAL A 237 -8.31 -31.74 -27.00
CA VAL A 237 -7.57 -32.84 -26.40
C VAL A 237 -8.56 -33.69 -25.63
N ILE A 238 -8.64 -34.98 -25.93
CA ILE A 238 -9.59 -35.90 -25.31
C ILE A 238 -8.89 -37.13 -24.74
N MET A 239 -9.18 -37.44 -23.49
CA MET A 239 -8.75 -38.63 -22.77
C MET A 239 -9.92 -39.62 -22.69
N ASP A 240 -9.68 -40.92 -22.91
CA ASP A 240 -10.75 -41.92 -22.96
C ASP A 240 -11.42 -42.08 -21.58
N ALA A 241 -12.71 -41.73 -21.52
CA ALA A 241 -13.51 -41.90 -20.32
C ALA A 241 -13.68 -43.36 -19.89
N VAL A 242 -13.36 -44.36 -20.71
CA VAL A 242 -13.41 -45.77 -20.30
C VAL A 242 -12.19 -46.13 -19.43
N ASP A 243 -11.03 -45.56 -19.71
CA ASP A 243 -9.77 -45.87 -19.02
C ASP A 243 -9.52 -44.95 -17.79
N PHE A 244 -10.14 -43.77 -17.74
CA PHE A 244 -9.89 -42.75 -16.71
C PHE A 244 -11.04 -42.51 -15.72
N GLN A 245 -11.74 -43.58 -15.31
CA GLN A 245 -12.94 -43.50 -14.45
C GLN A 245 -12.66 -43.39 -12.94
N SER A 246 -11.42 -43.59 -12.50
CA SER A 246 -11.11 -43.92 -11.09
C SER A 246 -11.06 -42.74 -10.11
N GLY A 247 -11.22 -41.50 -10.59
CA GLY A 247 -11.44 -40.31 -9.76
C GLY A 247 -10.34 -39.98 -8.74
N GLN A 248 -9.13 -40.49 -8.93
CA GLN A 248 -7.92 -40.14 -8.19
C GLN A 248 -6.77 -40.10 -9.19
N ASP A 249 -6.41 -38.89 -9.61
CA ASP A 249 -5.42 -38.63 -10.66
C ASP A 249 -4.24 -37.85 -10.06
N PRO A 250 -3.17 -38.53 -9.63
CA PRO A 250 -2.02 -37.83 -9.07
C PRO A 250 -1.19 -37.15 -10.18
N TYR A 251 -0.46 -36.10 -9.80
CA TYR A 251 0.59 -35.53 -10.64
C TYR A 251 1.57 -36.61 -11.10
N GLY A 252 1.89 -36.64 -12.41
CA GLY A 252 2.73 -37.67 -13.00
C GLY A 252 2.08 -39.06 -13.11
N GLY A 253 0.77 -39.19 -12.81
CA GLY A 253 -0.05 -40.37 -13.05
C GLY A 253 -0.38 -40.59 -14.53
N LEU A 254 -1.13 -41.65 -14.83
CA LEU A 254 -1.42 -42.04 -16.23
C LEU A 254 -2.25 -40.97 -16.96
N TRP A 255 -3.29 -40.42 -16.32
CA TRP A 255 -4.09 -39.34 -16.92
C TRP A 255 -3.23 -38.12 -17.20
N PHE A 256 -2.43 -37.66 -16.22
CA PHE A 256 -1.53 -36.51 -16.37
C PHE A 256 -0.56 -36.69 -17.54
N ARG A 257 0.11 -37.85 -17.65
CA ARG A 257 1.06 -38.11 -18.74
C ARG A 257 0.37 -38.16 -20.10
N THR A 258 -0.83 -38.75 -20.16
CA THR A 258 -1.63 -38.80 -21.40
C THR A 258 -2.06 -37.40 -21.80
N ALA A 259 -2.61 -36.61 -20.88
CA ALA A 259 -2.98 -35.22 -21.13
C ALA A 259 -1.78 -34.35 -21.54
N LEU A 260 -0.62 -34.53 -20.89
CA LEU A 260 0.62 -33.84 -21.23
C LEU A 260 1.08 -34.14 -22.67
N HIS A 261 0.99 -35.40 -23.08
CA HIS A 261 1.28 -35.86 -24.45
C HIS A 261 0.31 -35.24 -25.46
N GLU A 262 -1.00 -35.36 -25.23
CA GLU A 262 -2.00 -34.86 -26.17
C GLU A 262 -2.04 -33.33 -26.26
N ILE A 263 -1.78 -32.62 -25.16
CA ILE A 263 -1.59 -31.17 -25.17
C ILE A 263 -0.32 -30.81 -25.95
N GLY A 264 0.74 -31.62 -25.85
CA GLY A 264 1.93 -31.52 -26.69
C GLY A 264 1.58 -31.55 -28.18
N HIS A 265 0.74 -32.48 -28.61
CA HIS A 265 0.20 -32.50 -29.97
C HIS A 265 -0.61 -31.25 -30.33
N ALA A 266 -1.44 -30.76 -29.40
CA ALA A 266 -2.25 -29.56 -29.62
C ALA A 266 -1.41 -28.30 -29.86
N ILE A 267 -0.17 -28.26 -29.33
CA ILE A 267 0.80 -27.18 -29.55
C ILE A 267 1.81 -27.48 -30.66
N GLY A 268 1.69 -28.61 -31.35
CA GLY A 268 2.46 -28.91 -32.55
C GLY A 268 3.66 -29.83 -32.34
N LEU A 269 3.86 -30.39 -31.15
CA LEU A 269 4.83 -31.47 -30.96
C LEU A 269 4.38 -32.72 -31.72
N GLY A 270 5.33 -33.39 -32.36
CA GLY A 270 5.15 -34.69 -33.00
C GLY A 270 5.62 -35.82 -32.11
N HIS A 271 5.35 -37.06 -32.53
CA HIS A 271 5.86 -38.23 -31.83
C HIS A 271 7.38 -38.35 -31.97
N ASP A 272 8.04 -38.90 -30.95
CA ASP A 272 9.47 -39.11 -30.91
C ASP A 272 9.86 -40.44 -30.25
N TYR A 273 9.29 -41.53 -30.79
CA TYR A 273 9.41 -42.91 -30.31
C TYR A 273 10.84 -43.46 -30.07
N GLU A 274 11.85 -42.74 -30.53
CA GLU A 274 13.27 -43.06 -30.39
C GLU A 274 13.99 -42.30 -29.28
N LEU A 275 13.30 -41.35 -28.63
CA LEU A 275 13.82 -40.50 -27.57
C LEU A 275 13.11 -40.78 -26.24
N PRO A 276 13.79 -40.56 -25.10
CA PRO A 276 13.18 -40.63 -23.77
C PRO A 276 12.41 -39.34 -23.48
N ALA A 277 11.20 -39.22 -24.02
CA ALA A 277 10.39 -38.00 -23.99
C ALA A 277 8.90 -38.32 -23.77
N ILE A 278 8.08 -37.33 -23.41
CA ILE A 278 6.64 -37.57 -23.21
C ILE A 278 5.94 -37.91 -24.53
N MET A 279 6.47 -37.45 -25.65
CA MET A 279 5.94 -37.71 -27.00
C MET A 279 6.31 -39.12 -27.55
N SER A 280 6.93 -39.97 -26.73
CA SER A 280 7.38 -41.32 -27.07
C SER A 280 6.46 -42.42 -26.53
N ASP A 281 6.56 -43.63 -27.10
CA ASP A 281 5.78 -44.82 -26.73
C ASP A 281 6.31 -45.49 -25.45
N GLU A 282 7.61 -45.31 -25.14
CA GLU A 282 8.30 -45.94 -24.01
C GLU A 282 8.96 -44.89 -23.10
N PHE A 283 8.16 -44.13 -22.34
CA PHE A 283 8.72 -43.22 -21.33
C PHE A 283 9.30 -43.98 -20.12
N THR A 284 10.63 -44.15 -20.08
CA THR A 284 11.31 -44.86 -18.99
C THR A 284 11.61 -43.93 -17.79
N THR A 285 10.68 -43.87 -16.85
CA THR A 285 10.91 -43.71 -15.39
C THR A 285 11.53 -42.42 -14.79
N ALA A 286 11.84 -41.36 -15.53
CA ALA A 286 12.23 -40.09 -14.90
C ALA A 286 11.01 -39.21 -14.58
N PRO A 287 10.79 -38.73 -13.33
CA PRO A 287 9.61 -37.94 -12.97
C PRO A 287 9.72 -36.45 -13.39
N VAL A 288 10.49 -36.14 -14.43
CA VAL A 288 10.73 -34.76 -14.91
C VAL A 288 9.87 -34.53 -16.14
N TYR A 289 9.04 -33.48 -16.10
CA TYR A 289 8.09 -33.14 -17.16
C TYR A 289 8.15 -31.64 -17.48
N PRO A 290 8.04 -31.26 -18.77
CA PRO A 290 8.30 -32.10 -19.95
C PRO A 290 9.77 -32.57 -19.95
N GLY A 291 10.09 -33.59 -20.75
CA GLY A 291 11.48 -34.06 -20.87
C GLY A 291 12.35 -33.08 -21.66
N ASP A 292 13.68 -33.24 -21.57
CA ASP A 292 14.65 -32.37 -22.25
C ASP A 292 14.40 -32.27 -23.78
N HIS A 293 13.99 -33.37 -24.41
CA HIS A 293 13.69 -33.42 -25.84
C HIS A 293 12.37 -32.71 -26.18
N ASP A 294 11.34 -32.85 -25.34
CA ASP A 294 10.07 -32.13 -25.48
C ASP A 294 10.30 -30.61 -25.40
N ILE A 295 11.15 -30.16 -24.46
CA ILE A 295 11.53 -28.76 -24.31
C ILE A 295 12.29 -28.28 -25.54
N LEU A 296 13.23 -29.08 -26.04
CA LEU A 296 14.05 -28.76 -27.21
C LEU A 296 13.19 -28.59 -28.47
N HIS A 297 12.28 -29.53 -28.75
CA HIS A 297 11.34 -29.45 -29.87
C HIS A 297 10.34 -28.34 -29.69
N GLY A 298 9.80 -28.19 -28.49
CA GLY A 298 8.88 -27.11 -28.14
C GLY A 298 9.49 -25.74 -28.43
N ARG A 299 10.78 -25.55 -28.11
CA ARG A 299 11.50 -24.29 -28.38
C ARG A 299 11.79 -24.05 -29.87
N MET A 300 11.73 -25.06 -30.73
CA MET A 300 11.76 -24.85 -32.18
C MET A 300 10.45 -24.25 -32.72
N ILE A 301 9.33 -24.58 -32.07
CA ILE A 301 7.98 -24.14 -32.46
C ILE A 301 7.60 -22.84 -31.75
N HIS A 302 7.88 -22.77 -30.45
CA HIS A 302 7.55 -21.69 -29.52
C HIS A 302 8.84 -21.15 -28.89
N GLN A 303 9.52 -20.28 -29.64
CA GLN A 303 10.82 -19.70 -29.26
C GLN A 303 10.67 -18.68 -28.13
N LEU A 304 11.74 -18.49 -27.35
CA LEU A 304 11.81 -17.55 -26.23
C LEU A 304 12.10 -16.13 -26.73
N ASP A 305 11.18 -15.60 -27.53
CA ASP A 305 11.37 -14.41 -28.37
C ASP A 305 11.14 -13.07 -27.63
N SER A 306 10.71 -13.10 -26.37
CA SER A 306 10.62 -11.87 -25.58
C SER A 306 12.03 -11.44 -25.16
N THR A 307 12.63 -10.62 -26.02
CA THR A 307 14.03 -10.17 -25.92
C THR A 307 14.14 -8.70 -25.56
N ASP A 308 13.00 -8.03 -25.41
CA ASP A 308 12.94 -6.61 -25.17
C ASP A 308 13.37 -6.23 -23.74
N ILE A 309 13.95 -5.05 -23.64
CA ILE A 309 14.51 -4.49 -22.41
C ILE A 309 14.16 -3.02 -22.39
N ASP A 310 13.38 -2.64 -21.39
CA ASP A 310 13.11 -1.25 -21.08
C ASP A 310 14.00 -0.78 -19.94
N LEU A 311 14.99 0.05 -20.23
CA LEU A 311 15.89 0.61 -19.24
C LEU A 311 15.59 2.09 -18.99
N TYR A 312 15.46 2.41 -17.71
CA TYR A 312 15.23 3.76 -17.20
C TYR A 312 16.43 4.21 -16.38
N THR A 313 16.78 5.50 -16.40
CA THR A 313 17.79 6.07 -15.50
C THR A 313 17.20 7.21 -14.68
N PHE A 314 17.61 7.32 -13.43
CA PHE A 314 17.22 8.41 -12.53
C PHE A 314 18.32 8.74 -11.53
N THR A 315 18.31 9.96 -11.02
CA THR A 315 19.21 10.42 -9.97
C THR A 315 18.47 10.66 -8.65
N LEU A 316 19.15 10.40 -7.54
CA LEU A 316 18.73 10.81 -6.20
C LEU A 316 19.69 11.89 -5.70
N ASP A 317 19.15 13.05 -5.35
CA ASP A 317 19.95 14.16 -4.79
C ASP A 317 20.26 13.95 -3.30
N GLU A 318 19.46 13.13 -2.62
CA GLU A 318 19.59 12.80 -1.21
C GLU A 318 19.26 11.32 -0.97
N ALA A 319 19.68 10.78 0.18
CA ALA A 319 19.32 9.43 0.56
C ALA A 319 17.82 9.31 0.87
N GLY A 320 17.22 8.15 0.67
CA GLY A 320 15.82 7.89 0.97
C GLY A 320 15.32 6.54 0.49
N THR A 321 14.04 6.27 0.70
CA THR A 321 13.41 5.03 0.24
C THR A 321 12.86 5.25 -1.16
N VAL A 322 13.35 4.46 -2.12
CA VAL A 322 12.77 4.35 -3.46
C VAL A 322 11.89 3.12 -3.52
N THR A 323 10.68 3.28 -4.04
CA THR A 323 9.85 2.16 -4.46
C THR A 323 9.71 2.15 -5.98
N ALA A 324 9.70 0.95 -6.57
CA ALA A 324 9.39 0.74 -7.97
C ALA A 324 8.38 -0.39 -8.10
N GLU A 325 7.31 -0.18 -8.85
CA GLU A 325 6.24 -1.15 -9.06
C GLU A 325 5.90 -1.22 -10.54
N VAL A 326 5.89 -2.43 -11.10
CA VAL A 326 5.30 -2.67 -12.42
C VAL A 326 3.84 -3.09 -12.23
N VAL A 327 2.98 -2.57 -13.10
CA VAL A 327 1.56 -2.93 -13.18
C VAL A 327 1.31 -3.46 -14.58
N ALA A 328 1.22 -4.78 -14.73
CA ALA A 328 0.97 -5.49 -15.98
C ALA A 328 -0.23 -6.44 -15.85
N GLU A 329 -0.21 -7.31 -14.83
CA GLU A 329 -1.31 -8.23 -14.52
C GLU A 329 -2.57 -7.45 -14.12
N ARG A 330 -2.44 -6.39 -13.33
CA ARG A 330 -3.61 -5.60 -12.91
C ARG A 330 -4.12 -4.63 -13.96
N LEU A 331 -3.53 -4.60 -15.16
CA LEU A 331 -4.03 -3.74 -16.24
C LEU A 331 -5.37 -4.22 -16.78
N ASN A 332 -6.16 -3.26 -17.26
CA ASN A 332 -7.40 -3.52 -17.98
C ASN A 332 -7.19 -3.19 -19.47
N GLY A 333 -7.53 -4.12 -20.36
CA GLY A 333 -7.43 -3.88 -21.80
C GLY A 333 -7.06 -5.12 -22.60
N ALA A 334 -6.92 -4.96 -23.92
CA ALA A 334 -6.42 -6.03 -24.77
C ALA A 334 -4.93 -6.28 -24.48
N GLY A 335 -4.54 -7.53 -24.28
CA GLY A 335 -3.14 -7.89 -24.00
C GLY A 335 -2.70 -7.73 -22.54
N ALA A 336 -3.50 -7.10 -21.68
CA ALA A 336 -3.26 -7.08 -20.24
C ALA A 336 -3.26 -8.51 -19.66
N GLN A 337 -2.58 -8.71 -18.52
CA GLN A 337 -2.43 -10.03 -17.86
C GLN A 337 -1.61 -11.05 -18.64
N ARG A 338 -0.67 -10.57 -19.46
CA ARG A 338 0.19 -11.43 -20.27
C ARG A 338 1.67 -11.25 -20.00
N LEU A 339 2.07 -10.10 -19.48
CA LEU A 339 3.44 -9.89 -19.10
C LEU A 339 3.62 -10.31 -17.64
N ASP A 340 4.45 -11.34 -17.46
CA ASP A 340 5.15 -11.64 -16.23
C ASP A 340 6.49 -10.89 -16.28
N ALA A 341 6.59 -9.83 -15.47
CA ALA A 341 7.63 -8.82 -15.59
C ALA A 341 8.74 -9.02 -14.55
N LEU A 342 9.97 -8.73 -14.94
CA LEU A 342 11.14 -8.74 -14.09
C LEU A 342 11.70 -7.33 -13.93
N LEU A 343 11.77 -6.84 -12.68
CA LEU A 343 12.48 -5.61 -12.32
C LEU A 343 13.93 -5.90 -11.92
N THR A 344 14.88 -5.18 -12.50
CA THR A 344 16.29 -5.18 -12.07
C THR A 344 16.80 -3.77 -11.81
N LEU A 345 17.22 -3.49 -10.58
CA LEU A 345 17.79 -2.20 -10.17
C LEU A 345 19.32 -2.26 -10.14
N TYR A 346 19.95 -1.33 -10.83
CA TYR A 346 21.39 -1.12 -10.86
C TYR A 346 21.77 0.18 -10.14
N ARG A 347 22.91 0.17 -9.46
CA ARG A 347 23.56 1.36 -8.90
C ARG A 347 24.82 1.67 -9.70
N GLU A 348 25.01 2.93 -10.09
CA GLU A 348 26.27 3.41 -10.66
C GLU A 348 27.20 3.95 -9.56
N ASP A 349 28.44 3.49 -9.54
CA ASP A 349 29.48 4.00 -8.65
C ASP A 349 30.17 5.25 -9.22
N GLY A 350 30.98 5.93 -8.40
CA GLY A 350 31.71 7.14 -8.82
C GLY A 350 32.77 6.92 -9.92
N SER A 351 33.01 5.68 -10.34
CA SER A 351 33.89 5.33 -11.48
C SER A 351 33.10 4.98 -12.75
N GLY A 352 31.76 5.02 -12.70
CA GLY A 352 30.86 4.64 -13.78
C GLY A 352 30.61 3.12 -13.90
N ASN A 353 31.05 2.32 -12.92
CA ASN A 353 30.70 0.90 -12.89
C ASN A 353 29.27 0.74 -12.36
N ARG A 354 28.54 -0.22 -12.92
CA ARG A 354 27.14 -0.47 -12.58
C ARG A 354 27.00 -1.89 -12.06
N GLU A 355 26.38 -2.03 -10.90
CA GLU A 355 26.11 -3.33 -10.27
C GLU A 355 24.63 -3.50 -9.97
N ILE A 356 24.13 -4.73 -10.06
CA ILE A 356 22.78 -5.07 -9.63
C ILE A 356 22.72 -5.01 -8.11
N ILE A 357 21.78 -4.23 -7.57
CA ILE A 357 21.56 -4.10 -6.13
C ILE A 357 20.23 -4.69 -5.68
N ALA A 358 19.27 -4.84 -6.58
CA ALA A 358 18.01 -5.52 -6.31
C ALA A 358 17.42 -6.08 -7.61
N ARG A 359 16.67 -7.17 -7.48
CA ARG A 359 15.93 -7.79 -8.58
C ARG A 359 14.71 -8.49 -8.01
N ASN A 360 13.56 -8.35 -8.67
CA ASN A 360 12.32 -9.01 -8.28
C ASN A 360 11.42 -9.24 -9.51
N ASP A 361 10.88 -10.44 -9.65
CA ASP A 361 9.89 -10.84 -10.67
C ASP A 361 8.46 -10.89 -10.11
N ASP A 362 8.28 -11.21 -8.81
CA ASP A 362 6.94 -11.40 -8.25
C ASP A 362 6.65 -10.55 -6.99
N TYR A 363 5.44 -10.00 -6.87
CA TYR A 363 4.94 -9.41 -5.62
C TYR A 363 3.43 -9.53 -5.46
N PHE A 364 2.66 -8.99 -6.41
CA PHE A 364 1.21 -9.18 -6.48
C PHE A 364 0.91 -10.02 -7.73
N GLY A 365 0.93 -11.34 -7.58
CA GLY A 365 1.00 -12.22 -8.75
C GLY A 365 2.26 -11.90 -9.55
N ASP A 366 2.09 -11.68 -10.85
CA ASP A 366 3.17 -11.48 -11.83
C ASP A 366 3.63 -10.00 -11.92
N ASP A 367 3.11 -9.13 -11.05
CA ASP A 367 3.51 -7.72 -10.95
C ASP A 367 4.65 -7.54 -9.91
N PRO A 368 5.89 -7.21 -10.34
CA PRO A 368 7.02 -7.04 -9.44
C PRO A 368 7.02 -5.70 -8.69
N PHE A 369 7.56 -5.75 -7.47
CA PHE A 369 7.76 -4.58 -6.60
C PHE A 369 9.16 -4.57 -5.97
N LEU A 370 9.76 -3.38 -5.86
CA LEU A 370 11.01 -3.13 -5.12
C LEU A 370 10.80 -1.99 -4.13
N SER A 371 11.38 -2.10 -2.93
CA SER A 371 11.45 -1.04 -1.93
C SER A 371 12.81 -1.08 -1.23
N LEU A 372 13.66 -0.08 -1.48
CA LEU A 372 15.01 -0.02 -0.93
C LEU A 372 15.34 1.38 -0.41
N ALA A 373 16.06 1.43 0.70
CA ALA A 373 16.78 2.63 1.12
C ALA A 373 18.04 2.79 0.25
N LEU A 374 18.10 3.88 -0.50
CA LEU A 374 19.16 4.22 -1.43
C LEU A 374 19.84 5.52 -0.99
N GLU A 375 21.12 5.64 -1.29
CA GLU A 375 21.89 6.87 -1.06
C GLU A 375 21.72 7.83 -2.24
N ALA A 376 22.19 9.07 -2.11
CA ALA A 376 22.30 9.97 -3.25
C ALA A 376 23.21 9.33 -4.33
N GLY A 377 22.79 9.36 -5.59
CA GLY A 377 23.50 8.67 -6.67
C GLY A 377 22.69 8.51 -7.96
N THR A 378 23.28 7.83 -8.93
CA THR A 378 22.64 7.49 -10.21
C THR A 378 22.26 6.02 -10.23
N TYR A 379 21.03 5.74 -10.65
CA TYR A 379 20.45 4.41 -10.68
C TYR A 379 19.85 4.11 -12.05
N TYR A 380 19.77 2.83 -12.38
CA TYR A 380 19.10 2.34 -13.58
C TYR A 380 18.12 1.25 -13.20
N LEU A 381 16.93 1.28 -13.77
CA LEU A 381 15.88 0.30 -13.53
C LEU A 381 15.51 -0.35 -14.85
N ALA A 382 15.70 -1.66 -14.95
CA ALA A 382 15.30 -2.45 -16.10
C ALA A 382 13.95 -3.11 -15.83
N VAL A 383 13.04 -3.02 -16.79
CA VAL A 383 11.84 -3.85 -16.91
C VAL A 383 12.08 -4.81 -18.08
N THR A 384 11.88 -6.10 -17.83
CA THR A 384 12.08 -7.18 -18.81
C THR A 384 11.01 -8.24 -18.63
N SER A 385 10.89 -9.19 -19.55
CA SER A 385 10.07 -10.39 -19.35
C SER A 385 10.78 -11.40 -18.45
N THR A 386 10.02 -12.14 -17.64
CA THR A 386 10.52 -13.31 -16.91
C THR A 386 11.21 -14.32 -17.83
N GLY A 387 12.47 -14.64 -17.49
CA GLY A 387 13.39 -15.43 -18.32
C GLY A 387 14.41 -14.60 -19.10
N ASN A 388 14.17 -13.30 -19.30
CA ASN A 388 15.14 -12.35 -19.85
C ASN A 388 15.97 -11.71 -18.73
N ASP A 389 16.72 -12.52 -17.98
CA ASP A 389 17.42 -12.11 -16.75
C ASP A 389 18.96 -12.09 -16.89
N GLN A 390 19.49 -12.59 -18.02
CA GLN A 390 20.93 -12.72 -18.30
C GLN A 390 21.45 -11.71 -19.35
N PHE A 391 20.67 -10.70 -19.71
CA PHE A 391 21.08 -9.67 -20.67
C PHE A 391 22.28 -8.84 -20.19
N ASP A 392 23.03 -8.27 -21.14
CA ASP A 392 24.14 -7.35 -20.88
C ASP A 392 23.71 -5.91 -21.21
N PRO A 393 23.36 -5.08 -20.20
CA PRO A 393 22.92 -3.70 -20.41
C PRO A 393 24.01 -2.76 -20.94
N GLN A 394 25.25 -3.21 -21.17
CA GLN A 394 26.26 -2.44 -21.90
C GLN A 394 26.07 -2.53 -23.43
N ILE A 395 25.26 -3.46 -23.91
CA ILE A 395 25.07 -3.76 -25.33
C ILE A 395 23.58 -3.62 -25.65
N ASP A 396 23.26 -2.77 -26.64
CA ASP A 396 21.89 -2.61 -27.13
C ASP A 396 21.30 -3.96 -27.58
N ASN A 397 20.06 -4.23 -27.18
CA ASN A 397 19.28 -5.41 -27.58
C ASN A 397 19.96 -6.74 -27.28
N SER A 398 20.60 -6.84 -26.11
CA SER A 398 21.26 -8.07 -25.64
C SER A 398 20.31 -9.06 -24.95
N GLY A 399 19.00 -8.76 -24.93
CA GLY A 399 17.99 -9.57 -24.27
C GLY A 399 17.80 -10.94 -24.90
N TRP A 400 17.48 -11.91 -24.05
CA TRP A 400 17.31 -13.30 -24.46
C TRP A 400 16.55 -14.10 -23.40
N GLY A 401 15.66 -15.00 -23.84
CA GLY A 401 15.09 -16.03 -22.97
C GLY A 401 13.77 -15.65 -22.29
N GLY A 402 13.22 -14.46 -22.57
CA GLY A 402 11.92 -14.06 -22.06
C GLY A 402 10.80 -14.92 -22.65
N ARG A 403 9.81 -15.20 -21.80
CA ARG A 403 8.69 -16.11 -22.08
C ARG A 403 7.36 -15.40 -22.24
N THR A 404 7.33 -14.11 -21.90
CA THR A 404 6.11 -13.33 -21.77
C THR A 404 6.21 -11.97 -22.43
N GLU A 405 5.10 -11.45 -22.94
CA GLU A 405 5.04 -10.16 -23.61
C GLU A 405 3.73 -9.47 -23.23
N GLY A 406 3.71 -8.14 -23.28
CA GLY A 406 2.49 -7.39 -23.00
C GLY A 406 2.72 -5.99 -22.45
N PRO A 407 1.63 -5.21 -22.32
CA PRO A 407 1.68 -3.86 -21.82
C PRO A 407 1.96 -3.81 -20.32
N TYR A 408 2.60 -2.74 -19.87
CA TYR A 408 2.78 -2.42 -18.46
C TYR A 408 2.78 -0.91 -18.18
N ASN A 409 2.55 -0.57 -16.92
CA ASN A 409 2.85 0.74 -16.34
C ASN A 409 3.93 0.59 -15.27
N LEU A 410 4.76 1.60 -15.10
CA LEU A 410 5.80 1.65 -14.08
C LEU A 410 5.57 2.85 -13.15
N ASN A 411 5.44 2.58 -11.86
CA ASN A 411 5.33 3.59 -10.82
C ASN A 411 6.64 3.63 -10.02
N LEU A 412 7.31 4.79 -9.99
CA LEU A 412 8.41 5.05 -9.07
C LEU A 412 7.96 6.08 -8.03
N SER A 413 8.29 5.82 -6.77
CA SER A 413 8.13 6.81 -5.70
C SER A 413 9.44 6.98 -4.93
N PHE A 414 9.63 8.17 -4.38
CA PHE A 414 10.76 8.46 -3.52
C PHE A 414 10.28 9.19 -2.28
N THR A 415 10.67 8.64 -1.13
CA THR A 415 10.50 9.26 0.17
C THR A 415 11.90 9.57 0.69
N PRO A 416 12.32 10.85 0.71
CA PRO A 416 13.58 11.25 1.30
C PRO A 416 13.77 10.64 2.68
N ALA A 417 14.97 10.17 2.97
CA ALA A 417 15.35 9.86 4.33
C ALA A 417 15.23 11.17 5.09
N VAL A 418 14.28 11.24 6.02
CA VAL A 418 14.10 12.44 6.83
C VAL A 418 15.46 12.70 7.48
N PRO A 419 16.17 13.82 7.19
CA PRO A 419 17.39 14.14 7.91
C PRO A 419 16.94 14.17 9.36
N ALA A 420 17.52 13.32 10.21
CA ALA A 420 17.01 13.02 11.55
C ALA A 420 16.71 14.30 12.35
N SER A 421 15.53 14.87 12.16
CA SER A 421 14.92 15.87 13.01
C SER A 421 14.22 15.06 14.09
N SER A 422 15.02 14.28 14.82
CA SER A 422 14.55 13.64 16.03
C SER A 422 14.15 14.75 16.99
N ILE A 423 13.00 14.63 17.63
CA ILE A 423 12.74 15.39 18.85
C ILE A 423 13.90 15.08 19.80
N GLN A 424 14.60 16.11 20.26
CA GLN A 424 15.69 15.99 21.23
C GLN A 424 15.19 16.46 22.59
N ASP A 425 15.59 15.77 23.65
CA ASP A 425 15.38 16.26 25.01
C ASP A 425 16.23 17.52 25.28
N THR A 426 16.04 18.14 26.46
CA THR A 426 16.81 19.34 26.87
C THR A 426 18.31 19.09 27.06
N THR A 427 18.76 17.83 26.99
CA THR A 427 20.17 17.43 27.04
C THR A 427 20.75 17.14 25.66
N GLY A 428 19.95 17.27 24.59
CA GLY A 428 20.34 17.04 23.20
C GLY A 428 20.29 15.57 22.78
N ARG A 429 19.67 14.69 23.59
CA ARG A 429 19.52 13.26 23.26
C ARG A 429 18.26 13.08 22.42
N ALA A 430 18.38 12.41 21.28
CA ALA A 430 17.25 12.07 20.43
C ALA A 430 16.24 11.18 21.19
N LEU A 431 14.96 11.32 20.84
CA LEU A 431 13.89 10.47 21.36
C LEU A 431 14.14 9.01 20.96
N ASP A 432 14.06 8.13 21.96
CA ASP A 432 14.05 6.68 21.83
C ASP A 432 12.59 6.26 21.99
N GLY A 433 11.93 5.99 20.86
CA GLY A 433 10.48 5.83 20.80
C GLY A 433 9.99 4.42 21.08
N ASP A 434 10.85 3.40 20.97
CA ASP A 434 10.55 2.01 21.28
C ASP A 434 11.20 1.52 22.59
N GLY A 435 12.02 2.37 23.23
CA GLY A 435 12.56 2.14 24.57
C GLY A 435 13.66 1.08 24.60
N ASP A 436 14.29 0.78 23.45
CA ASP A 436 15.32 -0.25 23.33
C ASP A 436 16.72 0.22 23.84
N GLY A 437 16.83 1.51 24.20
CA GLY A 437 18.03 2.15 24.71
C GLY A 437 18.88 2.83 23.63
N GLN A 438 18.50 2.73 22.36
CA GLN A 438 19.12 3.40 21.21
C GLN A 438 18.23 4.54 20.71
N PRO A 439 18.67 5.81 20.84
CA PRO A 439 17.96 6.93 20.25
C PRO A 439 17.85 6.81 18.71
N GLY A 440 16.65 6.96 18.15
CA GLY A 440 16.38 6.88 16.69
C GLY A 440 15.41 5.75 16.29
N GLY A 441 15.12 5.63 14.99
CA GLY A 441 14.20 4.61 14.43
C GLY A 441 13.34 5.16 13.28
N VAL A 442 12.88 4.30 12.37
CA VAL A 442 11.90 4.66 11.31
C VAL A 442 10.51 4.39 11.87
N TYR A 443 10.02 5.31 12.69
CA TYR A 443 8.66 5.23 13.22
C TYR A 443 7.96 6.58 13.00
N GLU A 444 6.73 6.52 12.52
CA GLU A 444 5.83 7.66 12.47
C GLU A 444 5.13 7.76 13.84
N PHE A 445 5.32 8.90 14.51
CA PHE A 445 4.71 9.13 15.81
C PHE A 445 3.76 10.32 15.74
N ASP A 446 2.48 10.04 15.98
CA ASP A 446 1.50 11.08 16.28
C ASP A 446 1.50 11.36 17.78
N PHE A 447 2.15 12.44 18.21
CA PHE A 447 2.09 12.89 19.60
C PHE A 447 1.04 13.98 19.75
N GLN A 448 0.04 13.74 20.59
CA GLN A 448 -0.75 14.83 21.16
C GLN A 448 -0.15 15.17 22.54
N ALA A 449 0.23 16.43 22.75
CA ALA A 449 0.75 16.90 24.03
C ALA A 449 -0.27 17.80 24.73
N GLY A 450 -0.47 17.59 26.04
CA GLY A 450 -1.42 18.35 26.85
C GLY A 450 -1.51 17.82 28.27
N PRO A 451 -2.40 18.37 29.11
CA PRO A 451 -2.73 17.83 30.42
C PRO A 451 -3.07 16.33 30.31
N THR A 452 -2.24 15.49 30.94
CA THR A 452 -2.29 14.03 30.82
C THR A 452 -2.62 13.40 32.16
N ILE A 453 -3.54 12.44 32.14
CA ILE A 453 -3.85 11.53 33.25
C ILE A 453 -3.07 10.24 32.99
N PHE A 454 -2.18 9.87 33.90
CA PHE A 454 -1.43 8.63 33.82
C PHE A 454 -2.16 7.51 34.55
N VAL A 455 -2.21 6.34 33.91
CA VAL A 455 -2.70 5.10 34.48
C VAL A 455 -1.57 4.09 34.47
N ASP A 456 -1.12 3.68 35.65
CA ASP A 456 -0.06 2.69 35.86
C ASP A 456 -0.58 1.61 36.79
N LYS A 457 -0.71 0.37 36.28
CA LYS A 457 -1.26 -0.76 37.03
C LYS A 457 -0.51 -1.06 38.33
N THR A 458 0.78 -0.71 38.40
CA THR A 458 1.63 -0.98 39.55
C THR A 458 1.54 0.08 40.64
N ALA A 459 0.84 1.18 40.37
CA ALA A 459 0.66 2.27 41.32
C ALA A 459 -0.22 1.89 42.51
N SER A 460 -0.08 2.64 43.60
CA SER A 460 -0.96 2.48 44.76
C SER A 460 -2.37 2.97 44.46
N ALA A 461 -3.38 2.32 45.03
CA ALA A 461 -4.77 2.75 44.90
C ALA A 461 -4.99 4.18 45.44
N GLY A 462 -5.86 4.94 44.75
CA GLY A 462 -6.24 6.31 45.15
C GLY A 462 -5.31 7.41 44.61
N GLY A 463 -4.66 7.18 43.47
CA GLY A 463 -3.87 8.20 42.77
C GLY A 463 -4.70 9.39 42.28
N ASP A 464 -4.02 10.44 41.82
CA ASP A 464 -4.64 11.67 41.29
C ASP A 464 -4.45 11.83 39.77
N GLY A 465 -3.81 10.84 39.12
CA GLY A 465 -3.53 10.82 37.69
C GLY A 465 -2.29 11.60 37.28
N SER A 466 -1.56 12.21 38.21
CA SER A 466 -0.27 12.85 37.90
C SER A 466 0.84 11.80 37.69
N LEU A 467 1.96 12.20 37.08
CA LEU A 467 3.16 11.33 36.99
C LEU A 467 3.68 10.87 38.36
N GLY A 468 3.49 11.67 39.41
CA GLY A 468 3.95 11.35 40.76
C GLY A 468 2.99 10.44 41.53
N SER A 469 1.72 10.38 41.12
CA SER A 469 0.67 9.59 41.77
C SER A 469 -0.38 9.15 40.75
N PRO A 470 -0.02 8.31 39.76
CA PRO A 470 -0.93 7.89 38.70
C PRO A 470 -2.10 7.06 39.25
N TYR A 471 -3.20 6.99 38.49
CA TYR A 471 -4.28 6.04 38.80
C TYR A 471 -3.79 4.62 38.56
N ASN A 472 -4.27 3.66 39.36
CA ASN A 472 -4.00 2.24 39.15
C ASN A 472 -5.15 1.50 38.44
N GLN A 473 -6.25 2.20 38.16
CA GLN A 473 -7.45 1.68 37.49
C GLN A 473 -7.87 2.61 36.34
N ILE A 474 -8.23 2.02 35.20
CA ILE A 474 -8.61 2.78 34.00
C ILE A 474 -9.94 3.52 34.18
N ASP A 475 -10.92 2.92 34.85
CA ASP A 475 -12.25 3.51 35.01
C ASP A 475 -12.24 4.77 35.89
N GLU A 476 -11.41 4.80 36.94
CA GLU A 476 -11.14 6.00 37.74
C GLU A 476 -10.54 7.12 36.89
N ALA A 477 -9.57 6.79 36.03
CA ALA A 477 -8.93 7.75 35.13
C ALA A 477 -9.88 8.30 34.07
N LEU A 478 -10.72 7.45 33.46
CA LEU A 478 -11.73 7.87 32.49
C LEU A 478 -12.84 8.72 33.15
N ALA A 479 -13.22 8.41 34.39
CA ALA A 479 -14.17 9.20 35.15
C ALA A 479 -13.62 10.61 35.45
N ASP A 480 -12.35 10.70 35.87
CA ASP A 480 -11.68 11.99 36.08
C ASP A 480 -11.55 12.77 34.75
N ALA A 481 -11.11 12.12 33.67
CA ALA A 481 -11.02 12.74 32.35
C ALA A 481 -12.35 13.33 31.86
N GLY A 482 -13.45 12.60 32.05
CA GLY A 482 -14.80 13.03 31.70
C GLY A 482 -15.38 14.15 32.57
N SER A 483 -14.69 14.52 33.65
CA SER A 483 -15.06 15.61 34.56
C SER A 483 -14.20 16.87 34.38
N ARG A 484 -13.26 16.87 33.44
CA ARG A 484 -12.31 17.97 33.23
C ARG A 484 -12.70 18.86 32.05
N ILE A 485 -12.55 20.17 32.23
CA ILE A 485 -12.54 21.17 31.16
C ILE A 485 -11.09 21.63 30.99
N VAL A 486 -10.47 21.29 29.87
CA VAL A 486 -9.11 21.76 29.54
C VAL A 486 -9.22 23.09 28.81
N ILE A 487 -8.48 24.10 29.27
CA ILE A 487 -8.54 25.43 28.65
C ILE A 487 -7.61 25.47 27.43
N PRO A 488 -8.09 25.93 26.25
CA PRO A 488 -7.28 26.07 25.04
C PRO A 488 -6.07 26.98 25.27
N THR A 489 -4.95 26.72 24.60
CA THR A 489 -3.71 27.53 24.74
C THR A 489 -3.90 29.01 24.43
N ALA A 490 -4.85 29.36 23.57
CA ALA A 490 -5.20 30.74 23.25
C ALA A 490 -6.12 31.41 24.30
N GLY A 491 -6.51 30.71 25.38
CA GLY A 491 -7.34 31.26 26.45
C GLY A 491 -8.69 31.79 25.95
N GLY A 492 -9.10 32.96 26.42
CA GLY A 492 -10.33 33.65 26.02
C GLY A 492 -10.39 33.99 24.53
N ALA A 493 -9.25 34.16 23.85
CA ALA A 493 -9.23 34.44 22.41
C ALA A 493 -9.75 33.26 21.55
N ALA A 494 -9.84 32.06 22.12
CA ALA A 494 -10.41 30.89 21.45
C ALA A 494 -11.94 30.77 21.61
N ILE A 495 -12.53 31.57 22.49
CA ILE A 495 -13.94 31.52 22.86
C ILE A 495 -14.69 32.64 22.15
N GLN A 496 -15.88 32.34 21.63
CA GLN A 496 -16.78 33.34 21.07
C GLN A 496 -17.94 33.58 22.02
N ASP A 497 -18.40 34.82 22.07
CA ASP A 497 -19.60 35.21 22.79
C ASP A 497 -20.82 34.35 22.41
N GLY A 498 -21.61 33.94 23.40
CA GLY A 498 -22.75 33.04 23.26
C GLY A 498 -22.42 31.55 23.14
N GLN A 499 -21.14 31.14 23.16
CA GLN A 499 -20.78 29.72 23.25
C GLN A 499 -21.13 29.13 24.61
N THR A 500 -21.43 27.83 24.64
CA THR A 500 -21.94 27.17 25.87
C THR A 500 -21.26 25.86 26.19
N PHE A 501 -21.38 25.45 27.45
CA PHE A 501 -21.17 24.08 27.90
C PHE A 501 -22.25 23.67 28.90
N GLU A 502 -22.48 22.37 29.05
CA GLU A 502 -23.53 21.84 29.92
C GLU A 502 -22.93 20.92 30.99
N ILE A 503 -23.40 21.08 32.23
CA ILE A 503 -23.09 20.16 33.32
C ILE A 503 -24.38 19.48 33.76
N HIS A 504 -24.34 18.15 33.81
CA HIS A 504 -25.38 17.34 34.43
C HIS A 504 -24.91 16.87 35.82
N HIS A 505 -25.75 17.10 36.83
CA HIS A 505 -25.60 16.54 38.18
C HIS A 505 -26.85 15.72 38.53
N GLY A 506 -26.75 14.40 38.35
CA GLY A 506 -27.89 13.49 38.51
C GLY A 506 -28.96 13.76 37.44
N THR A 507 -30.07 14.38 37.85
CA THR A 507 -31.16 14.76 36.91
C THR A 507 -31.18 16.25 36.57
N THR A 508 -30.37 17.05 37.26
CA THR A 508 -30.25 18.50 37.02
C THR A 508 -29.30 18.74 35.86
N LYS A 509 -29.73 19.52 34.87
CA LYS A 509 -28.90 20.06 33.79
C LYS A 509 -28.77 21.57 34.01
N THR A 510 -27.55 22.07 33.90
CA THR A 510 -27.23 23.50 33.95
C THR A 510 -26.42 23.87 32.71
N VAL A 511 -26.86 24.90 31.99
CA VAL A 511 -26.18 25.45 30.81
C VAL A 511 -25.39 26.69 31.21
N PHE A 512 -24.09 26.66 30.96
CA PHE A 512 -23.16 27.77 31.19
C PHE A 512 -22.88 28.44 29.84
N GLU A 513 -22.97 29.77 29.80
CA GLU A 513 -22.76 30.57 28.59
C GLU A 513 -21.62 31.56 28.79
N PHE A 514 -20.67 31.55 27.86
CA PHE A 514 -19.61 32.55 27.79
C PHE A 514 -20.19 33.86 27.28
N ASP A 515 -20.02 34.92 28.07
CA ASP A 515 -20.61 36.25 27.82
C ASP A 515 -19.55 37.35 27.95
N ASP A 516 -19.43 38.19 26.92
CA ASP A 516 -18.54 39.37 26.91
C ASP A 516 -19.26 40.71 26.75
N ASP A 517 -20.58 40.70 26.46
CA ASP A 517 -21.37 41.91 26.21
C ASP A 517 -22.47 42.19 27.26
N GLY A 518 -22.68 41.25 28.18
CA GLY A 518 -23.67 41.34 29.26
C GLY A 518 -25.05 40.81 28.86
N PHE A 519 -25.16 40.08 27.74
CA PHE A 519 -26.36 39.44 27.26
C PHE A 519 -26.16 37.94 27.09
N TRP A 520 -26.73 37.15 28.00
CA TRP A 520 -26.71 35.69 27.91
C TRP A 520 -28.12 35.08 27.99
N THR A 521 -28.26 33.87 27.45
CA THR A 521 -29.50 33.08 27.43
C THR A 521 -29.45 31.78 28.23
N GLY A 522 -28.24 31.34 28.62
CA GLY A 522 -27.97 30.19 29.47
C GLY A 522 -28.37 30.39 30.94
N ASP A 523 -28.27 29.31 31.72
CA ASP A 523 -28.66 29.32 33.13
C ASP A 523 -27.66 30.11 34.00
N VAL A 524 -26.37 30.02 33.67
CA VAL A 524 -25.27 30.65 34.41
C VAL A 524 -24.32 31.36 33.45
N GLN A 525 -24.01 32.61 33.78
CA GLN A 525 -23.04 33.42 33.05
C GLN A 525 -21.61 32.98 33.38
N VAL A 526 -20.78 32.86 32.35
CA VAL A 526 -19.32 32.76 32.45
C VAL A 526 -18.73 34.04 31.86
N ALA A 527 -18.48 35.02 32.72
CA ALA A 527 -17.92 36.29 32.30
C ALA A 527 -16.47 36.09 31.82
N PHE A 528 -16.17 36.50 30.59
CA PHE A 528 -14.83 36.37 30.01
C PHE A 528 -14.48 37.56 29.11
N THR A 529 -13.22 37.65 28.70
CA THR A 529 -12.76 38.55 27.64
C THR A 529 -11.81 37.82 26.69
N ALA A 530 -11.70 38.30 25.45
CA ALA A 530 -10.72 37.76 24.49
C ALA A 530 -9.25 37.92 24.95
N ASN A 531 -8.97 38.73 25.98
CA ASN A 531 -7.62 38.91 26.52
C ASN A 531 -7.31 37.97 27.70
N ASP A 532 -8.29 37.18 28.16
CA ASP A 532 -8.08 36.26 29.27
C ASP A 532 -7.07 35.19 28.85
N ASP A 533 -5.99 35.03 29.60
CA ASP A 533 -5.10 33.89 29.43
C ASP A 533 -5.77 32.60 29.94
N GLN A 534 -5.09 31.45 29.79
CA GLN A 534 -5.64 30.16 30.22
C GLN A 534 -6.07 30.15 31.68
N ALA A 535 -5.28 30.76 32.56
CA ALA A 535 -5.53 30.74 33.99
C ALA A 535 -6.70 31.66 34.37
N ALA A 536 -6.79 32.83 33.74
CA ALA A 536 -7.90 33.76 33.92
C ALA A 536 -9.23 33.15 33.45
N LEU A 537 -9.24 32.52 32.27
CA LEU A 537 -10.44 31.85 31.75
C LEU A 537 -10.83 30.64 32.61
N ALA A 538 -9.87 29.84 33.07
CA ALA A 538 -10.14 28.72 33.99
C ALA A 538 -10.79 29.21 35.29
N ALA A 539 -10.26 30.28 35.88
CA ALA A 539 -10.80 30.88 37.10
C ALA A 539 -12.20 31.46 36.90
N ALA A 540 -12.50 32.01 35.72
CA ALA A 540 -13.85 32.46 35.38
C ALA A 540 -14.85 31.29 35.32
N ILE A 541 -14.46 30.17 34.70
CA ILE A 541 -15.28 28.96 34.64
C ILE A 541 -15.48 28.35 36.04
N GLU A 542 -14.42 28.24 36.84
CA GLU A 542 -14.48 27.76 38.24
C GLU A 542 -15.47 28.61 39.05
N ALA A 543 -15.30 29.94 39.00
CA ALA A 543 -16.18 30.85 39.72
C ALA A 543 -17.64 30.75 39.26
N ALA A 544 -17.91 30.55 37.97
CA ALA A 544 -19.26 30.36 37.47
C ALA A 544 -19.88 29.07 38.01
N ILE A 545 -19.14 27.96 38.02
CA ILE A 545 -19.61 26.65 38.52
C ILE A 545 -19.90 26.72 40.01
N ASP A 546 -18.99 27.26 40.82
CA ASP A 546 -19.17 27.36 42.27
C ASP A 546 -20.32 28.30 42.67
N ASN A 547 -20.56 29.35 41.87
CA ASN A 547 -21.67 30.28 42.09
C ASN A 547 -23.00 29.83 41.44
N ALA A 548 -23.03 28.71 40.72
CA ALA A 548 -24.24 28.19 40.08
C ALA A 548 -25.34 27.78 41.08
N GLY A 549 -25.00 27.63 42.37
CA GLY A 549 -25.96 27.30 43.43
C GLY A 549 -26.49 25.85 43.37
N VAL A 550 -25.82 24.96 42.62
CA VAL A 550 -26.18 23.54 42.53
C VAL A 550 -25.52 22.78 43.68
N ALA A 551 -26.31 22.32 44.64
CA ALA A 551 -25.79 21.63 45.82
C ALA A 551 -25.03 20.34 45.45
N GLY A 552 -23.77 20.22 45.86
CA GLY A 552 -22.92 19.06 45.58
C GLY A 552 -22.16 19.13 44.26
N LEU A 553 -22.29 20.22 43.52
CA LEU A 553 -21.44 20.56 42.37
C LEU A 553 -20.42 21.61 42.82
N SER A 554 -19.15 21.40 42.47
CA SER A 554 -18.08 22.40 42.65
C SER A 554 -17.00 22.24 41.60
N ALA A 555 -16.12 23.22 41.46
CA ALA A 555 -14.98 23.17 40.57
C ALA A 555 -13.67 23.35 41.34
N ASP A 556 -12.60 22.69 40.87
CA ASP A 556 -11.24 22.92 41.36
C ASP A 556 -10.30 23.18 40.17
N LEU A 557 -9.41 24.17 40.30
CA LEU A 557 -8.31 24.37 39.35
C LEU A 557 -7.16 23.39 39.60
N ILE A 558 -6.75 22.67 38.55
CA ILE A 558 -5.60 21.76 38.54
C ILE A 558 -4.60 22.13 37.43
N ALA A 559 -3.49 21.39 37.33
CA ALA A 559 -2.48 21.56 36.28
C ALA A 559 -1.97 23.01 36.14
N GLY A 560 -1.64 23.66 37.27
CA GLY A 560 -1.16 25.04 37.28
C GLY A 560 -2.22 26.09 36.92
N GLY A 561 -3.50 25.74 37.02
CA GLY A 561 -4.62 26.65 36.73
C GLY A 561 -5.13 26.60 35.30
N THR A 562 -4.78 25.57 34.53
CA THR A 562 -5.14 25.45 33.09
C THR A 562 -6.23 24.42 32.81
N VAL A 563 -6.68 23.71 33.85
CA VAL A 563 -7.73 22.70 33.78
C VAL A 563 -8.68 22.89 34.95
N VAL A 564 -9.99 22.87 34.66
CA VAL A 564 -11.05 22.91 35.66
C VAL A 564 -11.58 21.49 35.86
N ARG A 565 -11.43 20.93 37.07
CA ARG A 565 -12.05 19.65 37.45
C ARG A 565 -13.43 19.92 38.05
N VAL A 566 -14.46 19.30 37.50
CA VAL A 566 -15.86 19.50 37.90
C VAL A 566 -16.31 18.36 38.82
N ASN A 567 -16.26 18.62 40.13
CA ASN A 567 -16.63 17.66 41.16
C ASN A 567 -18.15 17.48 41.24
N GLY A 568 -18.58 16.23 41.36
CA GLY A 568 -19.99 15.88 41.46
C GLY A 568 -20.73 15.85 40.12
N SER A 569 -20.07 16.15 39.00
CA SER A 569 -20.69 15.99 37.67
C SER A 569 -20.98 14.51 37.38
N THR A 570 -22.14 14.24 36.77
CA THR A 570 -22.48 12.92 36.21
C THR A 570 -22.28 12.87 34.70
N ARG A 571 -22.27 14.03 34.03
CA ARG A 571 -21.90 14.21 32.63
C ARG A 571 -21.50 15.66 32.40
N LEU A 572 -20.49 15.87 31.59
CA LEU A 572 -20.05 17.15 31.04
C LEU A 572 -20.26 17.13 29.53
N ASP A 573 -20.80 18.21 28.96
CA ASP A 573 -20.99 18.37 27.52
C ASP A 573 -20.37 19.68 27.03
N LEU A 574 -19.32 19.58 26.22
CA LEU A 574 -18.55 20.69 25.68
C LEU A 574 -18.89 20.99 24.22
N SER A 575 -19.91 20.34 23.65
CA SER A 575 -20.23 20.44 22.22
C SER A 575 -20.63 21.86 21.77
N GLY A 576 -21.08 22.71 22.68
CA GLY A 576 -21.40 24.11 22.42
C GLY A 576 -20.18 25.03 22.29
N THR A 577 -18.97 24.54 22.60
CA THR A 577 -17.73 25.32 22.57
C THR A 577 -16.60 24.51 21.89
N PRO A 578 -16.43 24.61 20.56
CA PRO A 578 -15.47 23.81 19.80
C PRO A 578 -14.03 23.91 20.30
N ALA A 579 -13.62 25.06 20.81
CA ALA A 579 -12.27 25.26 21.34
C ALA A 579 -12.01 24.44 22.61
N LEU A 580 -12.94 24.41 23.56
CA LEU A 580 -12.84 23.55 24.76
C LEU A 580 -12.85 22.06 24.39
N LEU A 581 -13.70 21.70 23.44
CA LEU A 581 -13.81 20.32 22.95
C LEU A 581 -12.53 19.83 22.24
N GLY A 582 -11.86 20.73 21.51
CA GLY A 582 -10.62 20.43 20.80
C GLY A 582 -9.36 20.57 21.67
N ALA A 583 -9.48 21.05 22.91
CA ALA A 583 -8.34 21.15 23.81
C ALA A 583 -7.87 19.75 24.24
N PRO A 584 -6.55 19.47 24.26
CA PRO A 584 -6.02 18.14 24.50
C PRO A 584 -6.29 17.68 25.94
N ASN A 585 -7.17 16.69 26.11
CA ASN A 585 -7.44 16.00 27.37
C ASN A 585 -7.05 14.52 27.24
N ILE A 586 -5.92 14.13 27.81
CA ILE A 586 -5.27 12.86 27.50
C ILE A 586 -5.35 11.91 28.69
N VAL A 587 -5.69 10.65 28.43
CA VAL A 587 -5.51 9.54 29.38
C VAL A 587 -4.47 8.60 28.80
N ARG A 588 -3.34 8.43 29.48
CA ARG A 588 -2.22 7.61 29.02
C ARG A 588 -2.07 6.38 29.91
N ILE A 589 -2.33 5.22 29.33
CA ILE A 589 -2.24 3.91 29.97
C ILE A 589 -0.84 3.36 29.69
N VAL A 590 -0.03 3.23 30.73
CA VAL A 590 1.37 2.83 30.58
C VAL A 590 1.55 1.32 30.71
N GLY A 591 2.54 0.80 30.00
CA GLY A 591 3.10 -0.53 30.25
C GLY A 591 3.78 -0.61 31.61
N ASN A 592 4.00 -1.82 32.09
CA ASN A 592 4.76 -2.05 33.32
C ASN A 592 5.71 -3.23 33.16
N PRO A 593 6.91 -3.19 33.77
CA PRO A 593 7.92 -4.25 33.73
C PRO A 593 7.70 -5.31 34.83
N GLY A 594 6.46 -5.44 35.32
CA GLY A 594 6.16 -6.33 36.45
C GLY A 594 6.90 -6.00 37.76
N PRO A 595 6.80 -6.89 38.76
CA PRO A 595 7.46 -6.73 40.06
C PRO A 595 8.98 -6.71 40.06
N ASP A 596 9.66 -7.28 39.06
CA ASP A 596 11.12 -7.33 39.00
C ASP A 596 11.77 -6.06 38.40
N GLY A 597 10.98 -5.24 37.71
CA GLY A 597 11.43 -3.97 37.14
C GLY A 597 12.18 -4.12 35.81
N ASP A 598 12.18 -5.31 35.21
CA ASP A 598 12.85 -5.58 33.94
C ASP A 598 11.83 -5.63 32.78
N TRP A 599 12.04 -4.79 31.76
CA TRP A 599 11.15 -4.71 30.60
C TRP A 599 11.27 -5.92 29.66
N GLN A 600 12.29 -6.77 29.86
CA GLN A 600 12.50 -7.98 29.07
C GLN A 600 11.72 -9.20 29.59
N THR A 601 11.24 -9.16 30.84
CA THR A 601 10.57 -10.27 31.53
C THR A 601 9.05 -10.19 31.44
N LEU A 602 8.49 -10.23 30.22
CA LEU A 602 7.05 -10.05 29.93
C LEU A 602 6.05 -10.96 30.69
N ASN A 603 6.51 -12.00 31.40
CA ASN A 603 5.66 -12.95 32.11
C ASN A 603 5.10 -12.41 33.43
N ASP A 604 5.70 -11.40 34.05
CA ASP A 604 5.27 -10.84 35.33
C ASP A 604 4.59 -9.47 35.22
N ASN A 605 4.48 -8.93 34.00
CA ASN A 605 3.68 -7.74 33.69
C ASN A 605 2.25 -7.89 34.20
N GLN A 606 1.77 -6.88 34.92
CA GLN A 606 0.43 -6.84 35.48
C GLN A 606 -0.58 -6.34 34.44
N PRO A 607 -1.67 -7.08 34.17
CA PRO A 607 -2.67 -6.67 33.20
C PRO A 607 -3.73 -5.75 33.81
N TYR A 608 -4.23 -4.81 33.01
CA TYR A 608 -5.49 -4.11 33.25
C TYR A 608 -6.68 -5.04 32.94
N LEU A 609 -7.63 -5.18 33.85
CA LEU A 609 -8.73 -6.14 33.81
C LEU A 609 -10.07 -5.43 33.59
N ILE A 610 -10.61 -5.49 32.38
CA ILE A 610 -11.81 -4.74 31.99
C ILE A 610 -12.97 -5.71 31.76
N GLY A 611 -14.14 -5.37 32.29
CA GLY A 611 -15.38 -6.07 32.01
C GLY A 611 -15.96 -6.81 33.20
N ARG A 612 -16.34 -8.07 33.02
CA ARG A 612 -16.94 -8.91 34.06
C ARG A 612 -16.32 -10.29 34.11
N ASN A 613 -16.20 -10.82 35.32
CA ASN A 613 -15.83 -12.21 35.52
C ASN A 613 -17.00 -13.18 35.26
N ASP A 614 -16.74 -14.49 35.34
CA ASP A 614 -17.74 -15.55 35.16
C ASP A 614 -18.93 -15.47 36.15
N ALA A 615 -18.79 -14.71 37.24
CA ALA A 615 -19.84 -14.43 38.20
C ALA A 615 -20.58 -13.10 37.93
N PHE A 616 -20.34 -12.47 36.77
CA PHE A 616 -20.89 -11.19 36.33
C PHE A 616 -20.56 -9.97 37.20
N ASN A 617 -19.57 -10.09 38.09
CA ASN A 617 -19.06 -8.95 38.86
C ASN A 617 -18.12 -8.12 37.99
N ALA A 618 -18.12 -6.80 38.16
CA ALA A 618 -17.19 -5.92 37.46
C ALA A 618 -15.74 -6.29 37.81
N LEU A 619 -14.88 -6.27 36.79
CA LEU A 619 -13.44 -6.35 36.94
C LEU A 619 -12.87 -5.01 37.40
N GLU A 620 -11.62 -5.03 37.84
CA GLU A 620 -10.96 -3.92 38.54
C GLU A 620 -10.90 -2.63 37.71
N ASP A 621 -10.63 -2.72 36.41
CA ASP A 621 -10.51 -1.55 35.53
C ASP A 621 -11.86 -1.14 34.91
N GLY A 622 -12.94 -1.49 35.59
CA GLY A 622 -14.31 -1.12 35.25
C GLY A 622 -15.07 -2.14 34.40
N ARG A 623 -16.39 -2.05 34.46
CA ARG A 623 -17.32 -2.92 33.70
C ARG A 623 -17.27 -2.65 32.19
N THR A 624 -16.99 -1.43 31.79
CA THR A 624 -17.01 -0.94 30.39
C THR A 624 -15.91 0.07 30.20
N PHE A 625 -15.29 0.09 29.02
CA PHE A 625 -14.30 1.09 28.66
C PHE A 625 -14.95 2.10 27.73
N ASN A 626 -15.46 3.20 28.28
CA ASN A 626 -16.12 4.24 27.49
C ASN A 626 -15.25 5.50 27.50
N VAL A 627 -14.74 5.90 26.33
CA VAL A 627 -13.93 7.12 26.21
C VAL A 627 -14.84 8.35 26.29
N PRO A 628 -14.64 9.28 27.24
CA PRO A 628 -15.47 10.48 27.37
C PRO A 628 -15.33 11.46 26.19
N GLN A 629 -16.27 12.40 26.07
CA GLN A 629 -16.24 13.46 25.06
C GLN A 629 -14.94 14.27 25.15
N GLY A 630 -14.31 14.54 23.99
CA GLY A 630 -13.05 15.30 23.92
C GLY A 630 -11.81 14.63 24.54
N VAL A 631 -11.92 13.38 25.01
CA VAL A 631 -10.79 12.65 25.61
C VAL A 631 -10.08 11.80 24.58
N THR A 632 -8.75 11.90 24.55
CA THR A 632 -7.89 10.97 23.79
C THR A 632 -7.24 10.00 24.75
N VAL A 633 -7.53 8.71 24.58
CA VAL A 633 -6.83 7.64 25.31
C VAL A 633 -5.64 7.18 24.48
N MET A 634 -4.47 7.10 25.11
CA MET A 634 -3.25 6.53 24.56
C MET A 634 -2.89 5.28 25.34
N ILE A 635 -2.68 4.16 24.65
CA ILE A 635 -2.18 2.91 25.24
C ILE A 635 -0.74 2.75 24.79
N ASP A 636 0.20 2.83 25.73
CA ASP A 636 1.63 2.69 25.44
C ASP A 636 2.02 1.21 25.24
N ALA A 637 3.12 0.99 24.53
CA ALA A 637 3.77 -0.31 24.41
C ALA A 637 4.02 -0.95 25.80
N GLY A 638 3.84 -2.27 25.87
CA GLY A 638 3.98 -3.04 27.10
C GLY A 638 2.76 -3.04 28.03
N ALA A 639 1.71 -2.25 27.74
CA ALA A 639 0.45 -2.34 28.48
C ALA A 639 -0.33 -3.61 28.09
N ILE A 640 -0.72 -4.42 29.08
CA ILE A 640 -1.52 -5.64 28.85
C ILE A 640 -2.96 -5.37 29.26
N LEU A 641 -3.90 -5.44 28.32
CA LEU A 641 -5.33 -5.34 28.59
C LEU A 641 -5.97 -6.72 28.48
N LYS A 642 -6.73 -7.14 29.49
CA LYS A 642 -7.57 -8.35 29.47
C LYS A 642 -9.03 -7.94 29.58
N ALA A 643 -9.82 -8.29 28.57
CA ALA A 643 -11.23 -7.95 28.49
C ALA A 643 -12.11 -9.22 28.58
N GLN A 644 -13.21 -9.14 29.33
CA GLN A 644 -14.22 -10.21 29.39
C GLN A 644 -15.65 -9.62 29.51
N ASP A 645 -16.61 -10.08 28.68
CA ASP A 645 -18.00 -9.59 28.69
C ASP A 645 -18.13 -8.05 28.74
N THR A 646 -17.42 -7.37 27.83
CA THR A 646 -17.33 -5.91 27.79
C THR A 646 -17.13 -5.38 26.38
N VAL A 647 -17.22 -4.06 26.23
CA VAL A 647 -16.97 -3.31 25.00
C VAL A 647 -16.06 -2.13 25.31
N ILE A 648 -15.18 -1.82 24.34
CA ILE A 648 -14.46 -0.55 24.27
C ILE A 648 -15.24 0.35 23.31
N ASP A 649 -15.79 1.44 23.83
CA ASP A 649 -16.66 2.37 23.10
C ASP A 649 -15.99 3.73 22.97
N VAL A 650 -15.80 4.18 21.72
CA VAL A 650 -15.14 5.43 21.35
C VAL A 650 -16.05 6.17 20.36
N GLY A 651 -16.33 7.44 20.64
CA GLY A 651 -17.24 8.24 19.81
C GLY A 651 -18.72 8.06 20.18
N THR A 652 -19.59 8.68 19.37
CA THR A 652 -21.03 8.79 19.66
C THR A 652 -21.78 7.55 19.17
N SER A 653 -22.00 6.59 20.07
CA SER A 653 -22.68 5.31 19.79
C SER A 653 -24.19 5.32 20.03
N SER A 654 -24.75 6.41 20.59
CA SER A 654 -26.20 6.59 20.78
C SER A 654 -26.62 8.05 20.63
N GLY A 655 -27.84 8.30 20.14
CA GLY A 655 -28.34 9.67 19.94
C GLY A 655 -28.58 10.48 21.22
N SER A 656 -28.51 9.85 22.41
CA SER A 656 -28.69 10.49 23.71
C SER A 656 -27.38 10.84 24.43
N LEU A 657 -26.23 10.35 23.94
CA LEU A 657 -24.94 10.50 24.61
C LEU A 657 -23.87 10.94 23.61
N ASP A 658 -23.54 12.21 23.64
CA ASP A 658 -22.54 12.82 22.79
C ASP A 658 -21.14 12.58 23.34
N ARG A 659 -20.30 11.90 22.55
CA ARG A 659 -18.87 11.67 22.84
C ARG A 659 -18.01 12.07 21.66
N ARG A 660 -18.41 13.10 20.91
CA ARG A 660 -17.58 13.65 19.83
C ARG A 660 -16.21 14.08 20.37
N GLY A 661 -15.20 14.03 19.51
CA GLY A 661 -13.81 14.32 19.90
C GLY A 661 -13.17 13.25 20.80
N ALA A 662 -13.88 12.18 21.14
CA ALA A 662 -13.28 11.01 21.79
C ALA A 662 -12.40 10.25 20.79
N ALA A 663 -11.20 9.86 21.22
CA ALA A 663 -10.25 9.09 20.41
C ALA A 663 -9.54 8.03 21.24
N LEU A 664 -9.10 6.96 20.56
CA LEU A 664 -8.27 5.91 21.14
C LEU A 664 -7.08 5.67 20.21
N GLN A 665 -5.88 5.75 20.76
CA GLN A 665 -4.61 5.52 20.11
C GLN A 665 -3.89 4.36 20.80
N VAL A 666 -3.34 3.44 20.00
CA VAL A 666 -2.53 2.32 20.49
C VAL A 666 -1.13 2.49 19.94
N LEU A 667 -0.20 2.81 20.83
CA LEU A 667 1.17 3.19 20.54
C LEU A 667 2.07 1.97 20.82
N GLY A 668 1.95 0.92 19.98
CA GLY A 668 2.84 -0.24 20.03
C GLY A 668 2.31 -1.49 19.31
N ILE A 669 3.09 -1.95 18.32
CA ILE A 669 3.34 -3.38 18.05
C ILE A 669 4.83 -3.58 18.21
#